data_AF-A0A940X0B1-F1
#
_entry.id   AF-A0A940X0B1-F1
#
_cell.length_a   1.000
_cell.length_b   1.000
_cell.length_c   1.000
_cell.angle_alpha   90.00
_cell.angle_beta   90.00
_cell.angle_gamma   90.00
#
_symmetry.space_group_name_H-M   'P 1'
#
loop_
_entity.id
_entity.type
_entity.pdbx_description
1 polymer ?
#
loop_
_entity_poly.entity_id
_entity_poly.type
_entity_poly.pdbx_seq_one_letter_code
_entity_poly.pdbx_strand_id
1 'polypeptide(L)'
;MIKKGFSRVLIYSFMLFLVCGFASQTLHAASLSITNSGGWFETAYIEWSPVSNAEGYNVYVKHANAPDSQYEQIDNELIRRYASFWRADAVGLAAGDYVMKVDAILSNGQKVSASSGVISVTEHDRSGFAFADNSKYGTGSGAYNEDGTMKDGAQVIYVTSETAKTVSHDVIVNSSGDVQTGVGISEILSLRQKGYDTTPLAIRFIGQVTSGDMSGQVNGNGYLEVKGKSSYSEMNITLEGIGEDAYAYGWGILVRNGGNVEVRNLGMALFPDDGISLDTGNANIWLHHNDLFYGTAGSDSDQAKGDGSTDLKKGSTHITISHNHYWDSGKASLVGLSESSEFFVTFHHNWFDHSDSRHPRIRVASVHVYNNFFDGISKYGIGTTTGSSAFVESNYFRNAKNPMMSSLQGTDALGDGTFSGEDGGMIKAYNNIVVDAASLIYANSNEGTASANAKSFDAYLASSRNETVPSSYKTLVGGTTYNNFDTRIDLGVNGSSIDNVSDVEQIVTAEAGRLNNGDFTWEFNDSVDDKSYKLNSELMAKIKGYKTSLISVGGNSTEMPTDPSPTDPTPTDPTDPTDPTPPTDPTDPSEAYSHNFTTNGKVSNYFAIEGNLSSSKGTVEYNGLTLNQCLKIESSTRIEFATTEESTLTLVFNTEDGAEIKVNGTSYPIVNGIVTVSLNSGTHVITKDDVANLFYMAVE
;
A
#
# COMPACT_ATOMS: atom_id res chain seq x y z
N MET A 1 -31.54 76.83 -3.42
CA MET A 1 -32.52 77.29 -2.40
C MET A 1 -32.00 76.91 -1.02
N ILE A 2 -32.20 77.76 0.01
CA ILE A 2 -32.19 77.44 1.46
C ILE A 2 -30.91 76.71 1.96
N LYS A 3 -29.89 77.42 2.47
CA LYS A 3 -29.68 77.79 3.92
C LYS A 3 -29.59 76.56 4.85
N LYS A 4 -28.74 76.46 5.89
CA LYS A 4 -27.62 77.22 6.52
C LYS A 4 -27.02 76.24 7.56
N GLY A 5 -25.84 76.40 8.17
CA GLY A 5 -24.86 77.49 8.17
C GLY A 5 -23.47 76.95 8.60
N PHE A 6 -22.40 77.74 8.46
CA PHE A 6 -21.79 78.56 9.54
C PHE A 6 -21.24 77.75 10.74
N SER A 7 -20.03 77.98 11.26
CA SER A 7 -18.83 78.67 10.75
C SER A 7 -17.75 78.73 11.85
N ARG A 8 -16.46 78.56 11.47
CA ARG A 8 -15.25 79.12 12.16
C ARG A 8 -15.03 78.59 13.61
N VAL A 9 -13.84 78.52 14.21
CA VAL A 9 -12.71 79.46 14.43
C VAL A 9 -11.54 78.53 14.89
N LEU A 10 -10.35 78.42 14.26
CA LEU A 10 -9.18 79.34 14.16
C LEU A 10 -7.99 78.84 15.03
N ILE A 11 -6.76 79.22 14.67
CA ILE A 11 -5.49 79.21 15.46
C ILE A 11 -4.61 77.93 15.45
N TYR A 12 -3.60 77.98 14.56
CA TYR A 12 -2.14 77.82 14.79
C TYR A 12 -1.53 77.00 15.95
N SER A 13 -0.49 76.25 15.53
CA SER A 13 0.84 76.08 16.16
C SER A 13 1.09 75.03 17.26
N PHE A 14 1.83 74.00 16.84
CA PHE A 14 3.18 73.68 17.34
C PHE A 14 3.33 73.24 18.81
N MET A 15 3.38 71.92 19.06
CA MET A 15 4.59 71.35 19.69
C MET A 15 4.75 69.84 19.46
N LEU A 16 6.02 69.44 19.40
CA LEU A 16 6.52 68.07 19.27
C LEU A 16 6.24 67.26 20.56
N PHE A 17 5.72 66.04 20.44
CA PHE A 17 5.82 65.03 21.49
C PHE A 17 6.47 63.76 20.92
N LEU A 18 7.65 63.45 21.44
CA LEU A 18 8.42 62.25 21.18
C LEU A 18 8.16 61.26 22.31
N VAL A 19 7.30 60.26 22.13
CA VAL A 19 7.23 59.08 23.01
C VAL A 19 6.89 57.83 22.19
N CYS A 20 7.77 56.83 22.30
CA CYS A 20 7.58 55.41 21.98
C CYS A 20 6.73 55.06 20.74
N GLY A 21 7.44 54.75 19.65
CA GLY A 21 6.94 53.77 18.70
C GLY A 21 6.82 52.41 19.38
N PHE A 22 5.65 52.10 19.94
CA PHE A 22 5.21 50.73 19.92
C PHE A 22 5.05 50.38 18.45
N ALA A 23 5.92 49.51 17.94
CA ALA A 23 5.53 48.70 16.81
C ALA A 23 4.31 47.90 17.28
N SER A 24 3.12 48.37 16.93
CA SER A 24 1.97 47.49 16.81
C SER A 24 2.33 46.50 15.72
N GLN A 25 3.03 45.43 16.12
CA GLN A 25 2.91 44.17 15.42
C GLN A 25 1.41 43.91 15.43
N THR A 26 0.78 44.15 14.29
CA THR A 26 -0.50 43.55 13.98
C THR A 26 -0.24 42.06 14.04
N LEU A 27 -0.51 41.44 15.19
CA LEU A 27 -0.73 40.00 15.24
C LEU A 27 -1.82 39.76 14.21
N HIS A 28 -1.41 39.24 13.05
CA HIS A 28 -2.33 38.53 12.21
C HIS A 28 -2.87 37.41 13.09
N ALA A 29 -4.17 37.49 13.42
CA ALA A 29 -4.82 36.39 14.11
C ALA A 29 -4.56 35.15 13.26
N ALA A 30 -3.86 34.17 13.83
CA ALA A 30 -3.55 32.94 13.13
C ALA A 30 -4.88 32.32 12.70
N SER A 31 -5.14 32.29 11.39
CA SER A 31 -6.42 31.84 10.85
C SER A 31 -6.28 30.41 10.37
N LEU A 32 -6.90 29.47 11.08
CA LEU A 32 -7.02 28.10 10.63
C LEU A 32 -8.02 28.08 9.46
N SER A 33 -7.56 27.61 8.29
CA SER A 33 -8.40 27.45 7.10
C SER A 33 -8.46 25.98 6.73
N ILE A 34 -9.67 25.43 6.73
CA ILE A 34 -9.94 24.14 6.07
C ILE A 34 -9.74 24.35 4.57
N THR A 35 -8.97 23.47 3.93
CA THR A 35 -8.66 23.50 2.50
C THR A 35 -9.47 22.48 1.72
N ASN A 36 -9.83 21.37 2.35
CA ASN A 36 -10.61 20.29 1.77
C ASN A 36 -11.36 19.52 2.87
N SER A 37 -12.42 18.83 2.51
CA SER A 37 -13.09 17.85 3.38
C SER A 37 -14.05 17.01 2.56
N GLY A 38 -14.11 15.72 2.82
CA GLY A 38 -14.99 14.79 2.10
C GLY A 38 -15.30 13.55 2.92
N GLY A 39 -16.22 12.74 2.40
CA GLY A 39 -16.62 11.48 3.00
C GLY A 39 -16.47 10.35 2.00
N TRP A 40 -16.27 9.16 2.52
CA TRP A 40 -16.14 7.91 1.79
C TRP A 40 -16.88 6.83 2.57
N PHE A 41 -16.64 5.57 2.25
CA PHE A 41 -17.13 4.45 3.05
C PHE A 41 -16.51 4.50 4.47
N GLU A 42 -17.39 4.57 5.47
CA GLU A 42 -17.09 4.50 6.91
C GLU A 42 -16.05 5.51 7.42
N THR A 43 -15.80 6.55 6.61
CA THR A 43 -14.68 7.48 6.76
C THR A 43 -15.09 8.91 6.40
N ALA A 44 -14.72 9.87 7.25
CA ALA A 44 -14.77 11.30 6.95
C ALA A 44 -13.37 11.90 7.06
N TYR A 45 -12.95 12.72 6.10
CA TYR A 45 -11.65 13.37 6.10
C TYR A 45 -11.73 14.90 6.06
N ILE A 46 -10.69 15.55 6.59
CA ILE A 46 -10.54 17.01 6.61
C ILE A 46 -9.08 17.39 6.41
N GLU A 47 -8.84 18.43 5.62
CA GLU A 47 -7.50 18.98 5.34
C GLU A 47 -7.46 20.47 5.66
N TRP A 48 -6.30 20.96 6.12
CA TRP A 48 -6.11 22.37 6.47
C TRP A 48 -4.69 22.85 6.21
N SER A 49 -4.52 24.15 5.98
CA SER A 49 -3.20 24.77 5.87
C SER A 49 -2.47 24.80 7.22
N PRO A 50 -1.14 24.63 7.27
CA PRO A 50 -0.36 24.77 8.50
C PRO A 50 -0.56 26.15 9.14
N VAL A 51 -0.82 26.17 10.44
CA VAL A 51 -1.01 27.38 11.24
C VAL A 51 0.32 27.81 11.85
N SER A 52 0.71 29.07 11.64
CA SER A 52 1.96 29.62 12.20
C SER A 52 1.94 29.60 13.74
N ASN A 53 3.03 29.12 14.34
CA ASN A 53 3.20 28.92 15.79
C ASN A 53 2.23 27.90 16.44
N ALA A 54 1.63 27.01 15.64
CA ALA A 54 0.96 25.83 16.19
C ALA A 54 1.99 24.78 16.62
N GLU A 55 1.88 24.29 17.85
CA GLU A 55 2.65 23.17 18.42
C GLU A 55 1.97 21.83 18.14
N GLY A 56 0.69 21.86 17.76
CA GLY A 56 -0.07 20.67 17.41
C GLY A 56 -1.51 20.98 17.03
N TYR A 57 -2.26 19.93 16.70
CA TYR A 57 -3.66 19.94 16.32
C TYR A 57 -4.40 18.82 17.04
N ASN A 58 -5.63 19.11 17.47
CA ASN A 58 -6.58 18.08 17.89
C ASN A 58 -7.76 18.12 16.92
N VAL A 59 -8.16 16.96 16.40
CA VAL A 59 -9.26 16.84 15.45
C VAL A 59 -10.42 16.10 16.10
N TYR A 60 -11.63 16.56 15.80
CA TYR A 60 -12.86 16.06 16.39
C TYR A 60 -13.89 15.77 15.31
N VAL A 61 -14.74 14.77 15.54
CA VAL A 61 -15.87 14.42 14.67
C VAL A 61 -17.15 14.34 15.51
N LYS A 62 -18.29 14.64 14.88
CA LYS A 62 -19.63 14.40 15.43
C LYS A 62 -20.62 14.24 14.28
N HIS A 63 -21.77 13.61 14.54
CA HIS A 63 -22.90 13.71 13.61
C HIS A 63 -23.29 15.17 13.36
N ALA A 64 -23.67 15.51 12.13
CA ALA A 64 -23.95 16.89 11.73
C ALA A 64 -25.01 17.56 12.62
N ASN A 65 -26.07 16.81 12.95
CA ASN A 65 -27.19 17.26 13.78
C ASN A 65 -26.95 17.17 15.31
N ALA A 66 -25.81 16.62 15.75
CA ALA A 66 -25.45 16.57 17.17
C ALA A 66 -24.99 17.95 17.69
N PRO A 67 -25.20 18.25 18.99
CA PRO A 67 -24.63 19.46 19.60
C PRO A 67 -23.10 19.36 19.72
N ASP A 68 -22.40 20.50 19.76
CA ASP A 68 -20.93 20.57 19.86
C ASP A 68 -20.35 19.89 21.12
N SER A 69 -21.18 19.63 22.14
CA SER A 69 -20.79 18.83 23.32
C SER A 69 -20.61 17.34 23.02
N GLN A 70 -20.94 16.87 21.81
CA GLN A 70 -20.73 15.51 21.31
C GLN A 70 -19.63 15.45 20.24
N TYR A 71 -18.73 16.45 20.18
CA TYR A 71 -17.47 16.31 19.47
C TYR A 71 -16.58 15.29 20.17
N GLU A 72 -16.36 14.14 19.53
CA GLU A 72 -15.42 13.12 19.97
C GLU A 72 -14.06 13.38 19.31
N GLN A 73 -12.99 13.29 20.08
CA GLN A 73 -11.63 13.47 19.57
C GLN A 73 -11.18 12.18 18.88
N ILE A 74 -10.63 12.29 17.67
CA ILE A 74 -9.98 11.16 17.01
C ILE A 74 -8.56 10.95 17.54
N ASP A 75 -8.04 9.73 17.37
CA ASP A 75 -6.66 9.39 17.73
C ASP A 75 -5.64 10.31 17.02
N ASN A 76 -4.54 10.62 17.70
CA ASN A 76 -3.54 11.55 17.16
C ASN A 76 -2.86 10.99 15.91
N GLU A 77 -2.73 9.68 15.80
CA GLU A 77 -2.17 8.91 14.71
C GLU A 77 -3.02 9.03 13.43
N LEU A 78 -4.31 9.34 13.58
CA LEU A 78 -5.20 9.64 12.45
C LEU A 78 -4.97 11.06 11.88
N ILE A 79 -4.10 11.87 12.50
CA ILE A 79 -3.67 13.19 12.01
C ILE A 79 -2.27 13.07 11.38
N ARG A 80 -2.15 13.56 10.14
CA ARG A 80 -0.95 13.47 9.28
C ARG A 80 -0.53 14.84 8.78
N ARG A 81 0.79 15.04 8.66
CA ARG A 81 1.41 16.22 8.07
C ARG A 81 1.97 15.92 6.69
N TYR A 82 1.65 16.78 5.74
CA TYR A 82 2.22 16.83 4.39
C TYR A 82 2.98 18.16 4.19
N ALA A 83 3.59 18.35 3.01
CA ALA A 83 4.43 19.53 2.75
C ALA A 83 3.69 20.87 2.81
N SER A 84 2.45 20.92 2.32
CA SER A 84 1.64 22.14 2.18
C SER A 84 0.34 22.14 2.99
N PHE A 85 -0.04 21.00 3.57
CA PHE A 85 -1.28 20.80 4.31
C PHE A 85 -1.11 19.78 5.44
N TRP A 86 -2.07 19.76 6.34
CA TRP A 86 -2.32 18.68 7.28
C TRP A 86 -3.62 18.00 6.90
N ARG A 87 -3.76 16.72 7.24
CA ARG A 87 -4.94 15.91 6.99
C ARG A 87 -5.31 15.11 8.24
N ALA A 88 -6.60 14.84 8.40
CA ALA A 88 -7.11 13.87 9.34
C ALA A 88 -8.26 13.06 8.75
N ASP A 89 -8.32 11.77 9.05
CA ASP A 89 -9.36 10.86 8.57
C ASP A 89 -9.98 10.16 9.79
N ALA A 90 -11.24 10.46 10.10
CA ALA A 90 -12.05 9.78 11.11
C ALA A 90 -12.62 8.51 10.48
N VAL A 91 -12.18 7.35 10.95
CA VAL A 91 -12.52 6.02 10.41
C VAL A 91 -13.33 5.20 11.41
N GLY A 92 -14.14 4.27 10.93
CA GLY A 92 -15.06 3.48 11.76
C GLY A 92 -16.35 4.22 12.10
N LEU A 93 -16.82 5.06 11.17
CA LEU A 93 -18.07 5.80 11.27
C LEU A 93 -19.21 5.01 10.64
N ALA A 94 -20.41 5.08 11.24
CA ALA A 94 -21.62 4.61 10.59
C ALA A 94 -21.98 5.48 9.37
N ALA A 95 -22.78 4.94 8.44
CA ALA A 95 -23.33 5.75 7.36
C ALA A 95 -24.19 6.90 7.91
N GLY A 96 -24.00 8.10 7.36
CA GLY A 96 -24.73 9.31 7.78
C GLY A 96 -23.96 10.62 7.59
N ASP A 97 -24.56 11.71 8.08
CA ASP A 97 -23.99 13.05 7.96
C ASP A 97 -23.18 13.44 9.22
N TYR A 98 -21.99 13.99 8.99
CA TYR A 98 -21.01 14.36 10.00
C TYR A 98 -20.50 15.80 9.82
N VAL A 99 -19.87 16.34 10.86
CA VAL A 99 -19.04 17.55 10.79
C VAL A 99 -17.76 17.29 11.56
N MET A 100 -16.62 17.55 10.93
CA MET A 100 -15.30 17.53 11.56
C MET A 100 -14.84 18.94 11.97
N LYS A 101 -14.06 19.04 13.04
CA LYS A 101 -13.48 20.27 13.59
C LYS A 101 -12.00 20.07 13.91
N VAL A 102 -11.17 21.04 13.55
CA VAL A 102 -9.74 21.11 13.91
C VAL A 102 -9.55 22.21 14.96
N ASP A 103 -8.85 21.91 16.05
CA ASP A 103 -8.30 22.89 17.00
C ASP A 103 -6.76 22.92 16.84
N ALA A 104 -6.18 23.99 16.29
CA ALA A 104 -4.75 24.26 16.39
C ALA A 104 -4.39 24.76 17.80
N ILE A 105 -3.36 24.18 18.40
CA ILE A 105 -2.81 24.57 19.70
C ILE A 105 -1.62 25.50 19.45
N LEU A 106 -1.73 26.76 19.83
CA LEU A 106 -0.65 27.73 19.69
C LEU A 106 0.30 27.68 20.89
N SER A 107 1.56 28.07 20.69
CA SER A 107 2.61 28.08 21.73
C SER A 107 2.36 28.97 22.96
N ASN A 108 1.32 29.80 22.93
CA ASN A 108 0.84 30.56 24.09
C ASN A 108 -0.33 29.88 24.83
N GLY A 109 -0.65 28.62 24.48
CA GLY A 109 -1.76 27.84 25.01
C GLY A 109 -3.15 28.23 24.47
N GLN A 110 -3.25 29.19 23.55
CA GLN A 110 -4.51 29.54 22.89
C GLN A 110 -4.87 28.52 21.81
N LYS A 111 -6.18 28.37 21.57
CA LYS A 111 -6.72 27.56 20.48
C LYS A 111 -7.22 28.43 19.34
N VAL A 112 -6.98 27.99 18.10
CA VAL A 112 -7.68 28.49 16.91
C VAL A 112 -8.40 27.29 16.29
N SER A 113 -9.71 27.43 16.06
CA SER A 113 -10.54 26.34 15.54
C SER A 113 -11.18 26.68 14.20
N ALA A 114 -11.40 25.67 13.37
CA ALA A 114 -12.35 25.73 12.27
C ALA A 114 -13.08 24.38 12.11
N SER A 115 -14.25 24.42 11.49
CA SER A 115 -15.05 23.23 11.16
C SER A 115 -15.26 23.12 9.65
N SER A 116 -15.42 21.88 9.19
CA SER A 116 -15.91 21.54 7.85
C SER A 116 -17.37 21.95 7.65
N GLY A 117 -17.84 21.82 6.41
CA GLY A 117 -19.28 21.71 6.13
C GLY A 117 -19.84 20.35 6.59
N VAL A 118 -21.04 20.01 6.13
CA VAL A 118 -21.56 18.65 6.31
C VAL A 118 -20.80 17.69 5.38
N ILE A 119 -20.36 16.57 5.93
CA ILE A 119 -19.67 15.47 5.25
C ILE A 119 -20.61 14.27 5.31
N SER A 120 -20.99 13.70 4.16
CA SER A 120 -21.81 12.49 4.10
C SER A 120 -20.91 11.25 3.97
N VAL A 121 -21.13 10.27 4.84
CA VAL A 121 -20.41 9.00 4.93
C VAL A 121 -21.33 7.86 4.51
N THR A 122 -20.82 6.90 3.75
CA THR A 122 -21.54 5.71 3.26
C THR A 122 -21.09 4.44 4.01
N GLU A 123 -21.84 3.34 3.88
CA GLU A 123 -21.45 2.02 4.40
C GLU A 123 -20.74 1.20 3.31
N HIS A 124 -19.77 0.35 3.66
CA HIS A 124 -19.23 -0.62 2.72
C HIS A 124 -20.27 -1.72 2.36
N ASP A 125 -20.28 -2.20 1.11
CA ASP A 125 -21.13 -3.31 0.66
C ASP A 125 -20.71 -4.66 1.27
N ARG A 126 -21.40 -5.06 2.33
CA ARG A 126 -21.22 -6.33 3.06
C ARG A 126 -21.99 -7.48 2.43
N SER A 127 -21.67 -7.80 1.17
CA SER A 127 -22.32 -8.87 0.43
C SER A 127 -21.36 -9.99 0.02
N GLY A 128 -21.92 -11.11 -0.45
CA GLY A 128 -21.17 -12.30 -0.81
C GLY A 128 -20.94 -13.28 0.35
N PHE A 129 -20.25 -14.39 0.04
CA PHE A 129 -20.22 -15.55 0.93
C PHE A 129 -19.55 -15.30 2.30
N ALA A 130 -18.75 -14.25 2.47
CA ALA A 130 -18.22 -13.89 3.80
C ALA A 130 -19.32 -13.41 4.77
N PHE A 131 -20.49 -13.03 4.27
CA PHE A 131 -21.64 -12.50 5.02
C PHE A 131 -22.90 -13.39 4.92
N ALA A 132 -22.82 -14.51 4.22
CA ALA A 132 -23.95 -15.42 4.04
C ALA A 132 -24.37 -16.10 5.35
N ASP A 133 -25.67 -16.37 5.53
CA ASP A 133 -26.27 -17.02 6.70
C ASP A 133 -25.69 -18.43 6.99
N ASN A 134 -25.18 -19.09 5.94
CA ASN A 134 -24.57 -20.41 6.00
C ASN A 134 -23.05 -20.40 6.26
N SER A 135 -22.44 -19.21 6.32
CA SER A 135 -21.02 -19.04 6.62
C SER A 135 -20.71 -19.33 8.09
N LYS A 136 -19.43 -19.48 8.46
CA LYS A 136 -19.08 -19.91 9.83
C LYS A 136 -19.36 -18.83 10.88
N TYR A 137 -19.11 -17.58 10.54
CA TYR A 137 -19.21 -16.44 11.46
C TYR A 137 -20.36 -15.48 11.15
N GLY A 138 -21.03 -15.61 9.99
CA GLY A 138 -22.05 -14.67 9.53
C GLY A 138 -21.53 -13.28 9.10
N THR A 139 -20.23 -13.03 9.25
CA THR A 139 -19.58 -11.75 8.93
C THR A 139 -18.11 -11.94 8.60
N GLY A 140 -17.60 -11.13 7.67
CA GLY A 140 -16.18 -10.93 7.40
C GLY A 140 -15.60 -9.61 7.92
N SER A 141 -16.41 -8.78 8.61
CA SER A 141 -16.08 -7.40 9.05
C SER A 141 -15.02 -7.31 10.17
N GLY A 142 -14.19 -8.33 10.41
CA GLY A 142 -13.04 -8.30 11.30
C GLY A 142 -13.31 -7.67 12.68
N ALA A 143 -12.72 -6.50 12.91
CA ALA A 143 -12.82 -5.70 14.12
C ALA A 143 -14.07 -4.80 14.22
N TYR A 144 -14.82 -4.65 13.13
CA TYR A 144 -15.95 -3.73 12.96
C TYR A 144 -17.31 -4.45 13.01
N ASN A 145 -18.35 -3.70 13.35
CA ASN A 145 -19.75 -4.09 13.24
C ASN A 145 -20.23 -3.99 11.78
N GLU A 146 -21.40 -4.54 11.49
CA GLU A 146 -21.97 -4.50 10.13
C GLU A 146 -22.45 -3.10 9.70
N ASP A 147 -22.49 -2.13 10.62
CA ASP A 147 -22.77 -0.71 10.33
C ASP A 147 -21.50 0.14 10.15
N GLY A 148 -20.31 -0.47 10.21
CA GLY A 148 -19.03 0.22 10.10
C GLY A 148 -18.44 0.76 11.41
N THR A 149 -19.17 0.70 12.53
CA THR A 149 -18.62 1.12 13.83
C THR A 149 -17.69 0.06 14.44
N MET A 150 -16.77 0.46 15.32
CA MET A 150 -15.92 -0.50 16.03
C MET A 150 -16.72 -1.41 16.97
N LYS A 151 -16.38 -2.70 17.05
CA LYS A 151 -16.99 -3.63 18.02
C LYS A 151 -16.69 -3.22 19.47
N ASP A 152 -17.59 -3.57 20.38
CA ASP A 152 -17.40 -3.34 21.83
C ASP A 152 -16.07 -3.96 22.32
N GLY A 153 -15.23 -3.14 22.94
CA GLY A 153 -13.92 -3.56 23.45
C GLY A 153 -12.86 -3.77 22.36
N ALA A 154 -13.11 -3.37 21.10
CA ALA A 154 -12.14 -3.43 20.03
C ALA A 154 -10.87 -2.60 20.35
N GLN A 155 -9.73 -3.14 19.96
CA GLN A 155 -8.40 -2.59 20.15
C GLN A 155 -7.87 -2.03 18.84
N VAL A 156 -6.97 -1.04 18.90
CA VAL A 156 -6.36 -0.41 17.73
C VAL A 156 -4.84 -0.39 17.88
N ILE A 157 -4.13 -0.73 16.80
CA ILE A 157 -2.67 -0.67 16.69
C ILE A 157 -2.32 0.16 15.46
N TYR A 158 -1.39 1.12 15.61
CA TYR A 158 -0.92 1.97 14.51
C TYR A 158 0.48 1.56 14.02
N VAL A 159 0.58 1.24 12.73
CA VAL A 159 1.80 0.78 12.06
C VAL A 159 2.24 1.80 11.01
N THR A 160 3.45 2.33 11.19
CA THR A 160 4.15 3.23 10.26
C THR A 160 5.49 2.58 9.86
N SER A 161 6.22 3.23 8.95
CA SER A 161 7.63 2.89 8.67
C SER A 161 8.51 2.89 9.94
N GLU A 162 8.20 3.73 10.92
CA GLU A 162 8.96 3.86 12.17
C GLU A 162 8.50 2.85 13.24
N THR A 163 7.19 2.55 13.33
CA THR A 163 6.61 1.78 14.44
C THR A 163 6.48 0.28 14.19
N ALA A 164 6.62 -0.21 12.96
CA ALA A 164 6.41 -1.63 12.62
C ALA A 164 7.18 -2.64 13.50
N LYS A 165 8.39 -2.28 13.95
CA LYS A 165 9.27 -3.12 14.80
C LYS A 165 9.14 -2.86 16.31
N THR A 166 8.47 -1.77 16.70
CA THR A 166 8.53 -1.22 18.07
C THR A 166 7.15 -1.08 18.72
N VAL A 167 6.08 -1.09 17.92
CA VAL A 167 4.70 -1.06 18.42
C VAL A 167 4.47 -2.22 19.38
N SER A 168 3.88 -1.94 20.54
CA SER A 168 3.67 -2.93 21.59
C SER A 168 2.19 -3.11 21.88
N HIS A 169 1.77 -4.35 22.14
CA HIS A 169 0.39 -4.65 22.50
C HIS A 169 0.30 -5.83 23.45
N ASP A 170 -0.63 -5.73 24.40
CA ASP A 170 -0.91 -6.75 25.39
C ASP A 170 -1.90 -7.79 24.84
N VAL A 171 -1.51 -9.06 24.87
CA VAL A 171 -2.30 -10.17 24.31
C VAL A 171 -2.58 -11.23 25.36
N ILE A 172 -3.81 -11.74 25.43
CA ILE A 172 -4.18 -12.85 26.32
C ILE A 172 -3.59 -14.17 25.78
N VAL A 173 -2.75 -14.83 26.57
CA VAL A 173 -1.95 -16.00 26.11
C VAL A 173 -2.39 -17.35 26.66
N ASN A 174 -3.37 -17.39 27.57
CA ASN A 174 -3.95 -18.63 28.09
C ASN A 174 -5.38 -18.46 28.63
N SER A 175 -6.03 -19.58 28.99
CA SER A 175 -7.40 -19.62 29.51
C SER A 175 -7.59 -19.06 30.92
N SER A 176 -6.51 -18.71 31.63
CA SER A 176 -6.58 -18.03 32.93
C SER A 176 -6.74 -16.51 32.80
N GLY A 177 -6.56 -15.97 31.59
CA GLY A 177 -6.51 -14.53 31.35
C GLY A 177 -5.13 -13.91 31.53
N ASP A 178 -4.06 -14.71 31.60
CA ASP A 178 -2.70 -14.16 31.69
C ASP A 178 -2.35 -13.41 30.40
N VAL A 179 -1.75 -12.23 30.55
CA VAL A 179 -1.37 -11.32 29.46
C VAL A 179 0.14 -11.38 29.21
N GLN A 180 0.54 -11.28 27.95
CA GLN A 180 1.91 -11.05 27.53
C GLN A 180 1.94 -9.87 26.56
N THR A 181 2.79 -8.89 26.82
CA THR A 181 3.12 -7.82 25.86
C THR A 181 3.98 -8.39 24.73
N GLY A 182 3.55 -8.23 23.48
CA GLY A 182 4.40 -8.43 22.29
C GLY A 182 4.98 -7.11 21.80
N VAL A 183 6.17 -7.14 21.18
CA VAL A 183 6.83 -5.95 20.60
C VAL A 183 7.17 -6.20 19.13
N GLY A 184 6.70 -5.31 18.27
CA GLY A 184 6.66 -5.51 16.82
C GLY A 184 5.41 -6.27 16.39
N ILE A 185 4.88 -5.92 15.22
CA ILE A 185 3.60 -6.46 14.73
C ILE A 185 3.60 -7.99 14.57
N SER A 186 4.75 -8.60 14.26
CA SER A 186 4.85 -10.06 14.11
C SER A 186 4.82 -10.82 15.43
N GLU A 187 5.37 -10.27 16.52
CA GLU A 187 5.25 -10.89 17.84
C GLU A 187 3.80 -10.82 18.32
N ILE A 188 3.15 -9.67 18.17
CA ILE A 188 1.74 -9.48 18.54
C ILE A 188 0.84 -10.51 17.83
N LEU A 189 0.98 -10.66 16.50
CA LEU A 189 0.24 -11.68 15.74
C LEU A 189 0.62 -13.12 16.15
N SER A 190 1.88 -13.38 16.48
CA SER A 190 2.34 -14.68 17.00
C SER A 190 1.76 -15.01 18.39
N LEU A 191 1.49 -14.00 19.21
CA LEU A 191 0.77 -14.18 20.48
C LEU A 191 -0.73 -14.43 20.23
N ARG A 192 -1.37 -13.70 19.32
CA ARG A 192 -2.76 -13.93 18.90
C ARG A 192 -2.96 -15.35 18.36
N GLN A 193 -1.99 -15.90 17.63
CA GLN A 193 -2.00 -17.29 17.15
C GLN A 193 -2.21 -18.34 18.27
N LYS A 194 -1.89 -18.04 19.54
CA LYS A 194 -2.17 -18.96 20.66
C LYS A 194 -3.68 -19.22 20.82
N GLY A 195 -4.54 -18.36 20.28
CA GLY A 195 -6.00 -18.54 20.19
C GLY A 195 -6.69 -18.52 21.55
N TYR A 196 -6.25 -17.62 22.44
CA TYR A 196 -6.91 -17.29 23.71
C TYR A 196 -7.42 -15.85 23.75
N ASP A 197 -6.88 -14.98 22.89
CA ASP A 197 -7.34 -13.61 22.70
C ASP A 197 -8.12 -13.51 21.38
N THR A 198 -9.43 -13.34 21.49
CA THR A 198 -10.36 -13.11 20.38
C THR A 198 -10.91 -11.68 20.39
N THR A 199 -10.32 -10.79 21.21
CA THR A 199 -10.73 -9.37 21.31
C THR A 199 -10.60 -8.71 19.94
N PRO A 200 -11.64 -8.03 19.42
CA PRO A 200 -11.57 -7.42 18.10
C PRO A 200 -10.36 -6.47 17.98
N LEU A 201 -9.63 -6.51 16.87
CA LEU A 201 -8.36 -5.79 16.72
C LEU A 201 -8.19 -5.21 15.31
N ALA A 202 -8.19 -3.87 15.22
CA ALA A 202 -7.84 -3.14 14.01
C ALA A 202 -6.34 -2.81 14.01
N ILE A 203 -5.65 -3.16 12.92
CA ILE A 203 -4.24 -2.81 12.67
C ILE A 203 -4.23 -1.81 11.52
N ARG A 204 -3.94 -0.55 11.84
CA ARG A 204 -4.01 0.62 10.98
C ARG A 204 -2.64 0.96 10.42
N PHE A 205 -2.44 0.74 9.12
CA PHE A 205 -1.22 1.11 8.41
C PHE A 205 -1.30 2.56 7.91
N ILE A 206 -0.23 3.32 8.12
CA ILE A 206 -0.17 4.73 7.74
C ILE A 206 1.08 4.99 6.90
N GLY A 207 0.89 5.61 5.73
CA GLY A 207 1.96 5.91 4.78
C GLY A 207 2.56 4.65 4.12
N GLN A 208 3.72 4.83 3.49
CA GLN A 208 4.44 3.76 2.81
C GLN A 208 5.26 2.94 3.81
N VAL A 209 4.74 1.78 4.24
CA VAL A 209 5.49 0.84 5.09
C VAL A 209 6.27 -0.10 4.18
N THR A 210 7.61 -0.02 4.21
CA THR A 210 8.48 -0.78 3.31
C THR A 210 8.89 -2.14 3.87
N SER A 211 9.40 -3.03 3.02
CA SER A 211 10.01 -4.30 3.47
C SER A 211 11.24 -4.13 4.36
N GLY A 212 11.93 -2.98 4.27
CA GLY A 212 13.00 -2.59 5.20
C GLY A 212 12.45 -2.28 6.59
N ASP A 213 11.33 -1.57 6.66
CA ASP A 213 10.60 -1.25 7.89
C ASP A 213 10.02 -2.52 8.52
N MET A 214 9.55 -3.44 7.69
CA MET A 214 9.05 -4.77 8.06
C MET A 214 10.14 -5.83 8.26
N SER A 215 11.43 -5.45 8.29
CA SER A 215 12.52 -6.40 8.54
C SER A 215 12.36 -7.10 9.91
N GLY A 216 12.27 -8.44 9.90
CA GLY A 216 11.95 -9.26 11.08
C GLY A 216 10.46 -9.33 11.43
N GLN A 217 9.60 -8.56 10.75
CA GLN A 217 8.14 -8.58 10.90
C GLN A 217 7.45 -9.47 9.86
N VAL A 218 8.13 -9.78 8.75
CA VAL A 218 7.67 -10.72 7.72
C VAL A 218 8.37 -12.08 7.81
N ASN A 219 7.70 -13.12 7.31
CA ASN A 219 8.26 -14.47 7.22
C ASN A 219 9.27 -14.60 6.05
N GLY A 220 9.84 -15.79 5.87
CA GLY A 220 10.86 -16.05 4.84
C GLY A 220 10.41 -15.88 3.38
N ASN A 221 9.09 -15.82 3.11
CA ASN A 221 8.52 -15.49 1.81
C ASN A 221 8.08 -14.01 1.73
N GLY A 222 8.40 -13.18 2.73
CA GLY A 222 8.07 -11.76 2.73
C GLY A 222 6.61 -11.43 3.06
N TYR A 223 5.88 -12.32 3.75
CA TYR A 223 4.53 -12.02 4.23
C TYR A 223 4.46 -11.65 5.71
N LEU A 224 3.59 -10.69 6.04
CA LEU A 224 3.03 -10.56 7.39
C LEU A 224 1.99 -11.68 7.59
N GLU A 225 2.22 -12.57 8.57
CA GLU A 225 1.38 -13.77 8.77
C GLU A 225 0.30 -13.54 9.84
N VAL A 226 -0.97 -13.41 9.43
CA VAL A 226 -2.14 -13.45 10.33
C VAL A 226 -2.57 -14.90 10.50
N LYS A 227 -2.34 -15.47 11.69
CA LYS A 227 -2.45 -16.93 11.88
C LYS A 227 -3.34 -17.36 13.01
N GLY A 228 -4.32 -18.21 12.69
CA GLY A 228 -5.11 -18.96 13.65
C GLY A 228 -4.37 -20.18 14.21
N LYS A 229 -4.74 -20.57 15.44
CA LYS A 229 -4.26 -21.75 16.16
C LYS A 229 -4.49 -23.07 15.39
N SER A 230 -5.64 -23.15 14.74
CA SER A 230 -6.16 -24.28 13.95
C SER A 230 -7.15 -23.76 12.91
N SER A 231 -7.41 -24.49 11.82
CA SER A 231 -8.25 -24.01 10.72
C SER A 231 -9.57 -23.38 11.18
N TYR A 232 -9.89 -22.23 10.60
CA TYR A 232 -11.02 -21.39 10.96
C TYR A 232 -11.01 -20.93 12.43
N SER A 233 -9.88 -20.57 13.03
CA SER A 233 -9.84 -19.93 14.36
C SER A 233 -10.48 -18.55 14.30
N GLU A 234 -11.28 -18.18 15.29
CA GLU A 234 -11.82 -16.82 15.38
C GLU A 234 -10.67 -15.84 15.68
N MET A 235 -10.47 -14.87 14.80
CA MET A 235 -9.39 -13.88 14.90
C MET A 235 -9.93 -12.49 15.24
N ASN A 236 -11.04 -12.09 14.58
CA ASN A 236 -11.64 -10.75 14.69
C ASN A 236 -10.63 -9.62 14.40
N ILE A 237 -9.85 -9.77 13.32
CA ILE A 237 -8.78 -8.85 12.96
C ILE A 237 -9.14 -8.10 11.67
N THR A 238 -8.93 -6.78 11.67
CA THR A 238 -8.92 -5.96 10.45
C THR A 238 -7.50 -5.45 10.20
N LEU A 239 -7.01 -5.59 8.97
CA LEU A 239 -5.83 -4.89 8.46
C LEU A 239 -6.30 -3.76 7.56
N GLU A 240 -6.12 -2.50 7.93
CA GLU A 240 -6.62 -1.37 7.15
C GLU A 240 -5.55 -0.30 6.89
N GLY A 241 -5.51 0.25 5.68
CA GLY A 241 -4.76 1.47 5.40
C GLY A 241 -5.55 2.72 5.77
N ILE A 242 -4.86 3.79 6.20
CA ILE A 242 -5.49 5.08 6.51
C ILE A 242 -5.13 6.13 5.46
N GLY A 243 -6.14 6.82 4.93
CA GLY A 243 -5.98 7.84 3.90
C GLY A 243 -5.72 7.24 2.52
N GLU A 244 -5.03 8.01 1.68
CA GLU A 244 -4.85 7.75 0.23
C GLU A 244 -3.47 7.17 -0.10
N ASP A 245 -2.55 7.16 0.88
CA ASP A 245 -1.12 6.93 0.72
C ASP A 245 -0.55 5.81 1.61
N ALA A 246 -1.43 4.95 2.15
CA ALA A 246 -1.07 3.75 2.92
C ALA A 246 -0.68 2.58 2.00
N TYR A 247 0.55 2.06 2.15
CA TYR A 247 1.07 0.94 1.33
C TYR A 247 1.75 -0.15 2.14
N ALA A 248 1.52 -1.39 1.71
CA ALA A 248 2.41 -2.51 1.93
C ALA A 248 3.38 -2.61 0.74
N TYR A 249 4.60 -2.09 0.93
CA TYR A 249 5.56 -1.85 -0.16
C TYR A 249 6.78 -2.78 -0.05
N GLY A 250 6.86 -3.79 -0.92
CA GLY A 250 7.92 -4.80 -0.91
C GLY A 250 7.60 -6.07 -0.12
N TRP A 251 6.37 -6.22 0.38
CA TRP A 251 5.92 -7.33 1.23
C TRP A 251 4.42 -7.62 1.02
N GLY A 252 3.98 -8.83 1.37
CA GLY A 252 2.60 -9.30 1.19
C GLY A 252 1.88 -9.61 2.51
N ILE A 253 0.59 -9.96 2.42
CA ILE A 253 -0.21 -10.43 3.56
C ILE A 253 -0.52 -11.92 3.39
N LEU A 254 -0.38 -12.71 4.46
CA LEU A 254 -0.70 -14.13 4.47
C LEU A 254 -1.67 -14.45 5.60
N VAL A 255 -2.88 -14.90 5.26
CA VAL A 255 -3.85 -15.39 6.25
C VAL A 255 -3.80 -16.93 6.29
N ARG A 256 -3.55 -17.46 7.49
CA ARG A 256 -3.42 -18.89 7.78
C ARG A 256 -4.43 -19.28 8.87
N ASN A 257 -5.24 -20.30 8.65
CA ASN A 257 -6.16 -20.84 9.65
C ASN A 257 -7.13 -19.80 10.27
N GLY A 258 -7.33 -18.64 9.63
CA GLY A 258 -8.06 -17.49 10.16
C GLY A 258 -9.57 -17.58 9.99
N GLY A 259 -10.28 -16.74 10.75
CA GLY A 259 -11.73 -16.71 10.85
C GLY A 259 -12.20 -15.31 11.21
N ASN A 260 -13.09 -14.73 10.41
CA ASN A 260 -13.48 -13.32 10.51
C ASN A 260 -12.25 -12.37 10.46
N VAL A 261 -11.72 -12.18 9.25
CA VAL A 261 -10.58 -11.29 8.97
C VAL A 261 -10.88 -10.39 7.78
N GLU A 262 -10.60 -9.11 7.93
CA GLU A 262 -10.82 -8.05 6.94
C GLU A 262 -9.47 -7.46 6.49
N VAL A 263 -9.31 -7.15 5.20
CA VAL A 263 -8.13 -6.46 4.65
C VAL A 263 -8.59 -5.37 3.68
N ARG A 264 -8.32 -4.10 4.00
CA ARG A 264 -8.89 -2.96 3.28
C ARG A 264 -8.03 -1.72 3.13
N ASN A 265 -8.33 -0.91 2.12
CA ASN A 265 -7.71 0.40 1.88
C ASN A 265 -6.17 0.39 1.79
N LEU A 266 -5.55 -0.69 1.30
CA LEU A 266 -4.10 -0.83 1.17
C LEU A 266 -3.62 -0.81 -0.29
N GLY A 267 -2.54 -0.07 -0.54
CA GLY A 267 -1.76 -0.18 -1.77
C GLY A 267 -0.72 -1.29 -1.64
N MET A 268 -0.85 -2.37 -2.40
CA MET A 268 0.06 -3.51 -2.35
C MET A 268 0.96 -3.51 -3.58
N ALA A 269 2.25 -3.25 -3.36
CA ALA A 269 3.22 -3.08 -4.43
C ALA A 269 4.53 -3.81 -4.15
N LEU A 270 5.14 -4.38 -5.20
CA LEU A 270 6.42 -5.07 -5.15
C LEU A 270 6.47 -6.23 -4.13
N PHE A 271 5.32 -6.86 -3.85
CA PHE A 271 5.28 -8.06 -3.02
C PHE A 271 6.11 -9.20 -3.66
N PRO A 272 6.83 -10.01 -2.87
CA PRO A 272 7.81 -10.96 -3.40
C PRO A 272 7.24 -12.30 -3.88
N ASP A 273 5.98 -12.60 -3.57
CA ASP A 273 5.31 -13.88 -3.86
C ASP A 273 3.86 -13.57 -4.30
N ASP A 274 2.83 -13.90 -3.50
CA ASP A 274 1.48 -13.36 -3.66
C ASP A 274 1.35 -11.97 -2.98
N GLY A 275 0.41 -11.13 -3.41
CA GLY A 275 0.06 -9.86 -2.74
C GLY A 275 -0.70 -10.13 -1.44
N ILE A 276 -1.86 -10.78 -1.56
CA ILE A 276 -2.62 -11.35 -0.45
C ILE A 276 -2.79 -12.85 -0.68
N SER A 277 -2.27 -13.68 0.23
CA SER A 277 -2.36 -15.14 0.15
C SER A 277 -3.26 -15.70 1.27
N LEU A 278 -4.24 -16.52 0.91
CA LEU A 278 -5.10 -17.25 1.84
C LEU A 278 -4.77 -18.75 1.78
N ASP A 279 -3.81 -19.19 2.58
CA ASP A 279 -3.33 -20.58 2.70
C ASP A 279 -3.07 -20.83 4.19
N THR A 280 -3.77 -21.68 4.94
CA THR A 280 -4.66 -22.82 4.67
C THR A 280 -5.88 -22.68 5.57
N GLY A 281 -7.07 -23.17 5.18
CA GLY A 281 -8.19 -23.35 6.10
C GLY A 281 -8.71 -22.05 6.73
N ASN A 282 -8.95 -21.04 5.89
CA ASN A 282 -9.52 -19.75 6.30
C ASN A 282 -11.05 -19.70 6.07
N ALA A 283 -11.80 -18.98 6.91
CA ALA A 283 -13.25 -18.81 6.76
C ALA A 283 -13.68 -17.37 7.03
N ASN A 284 -14.69 -16.87 6.31
CA ASN A 284 -15.21 -15.51 6.48
C ASN A 284 -14.08 -14.46 6.39
N ILE A 285 -13.50 -14.34 5.19
CA ILE A 285 -12.44 -13.37 4.91
C ILE A 285 -12.96 -12.37 3.90
N TRP A 286 -12.77 -11.07 4.17
CA TRP A 286 -13.16 -9.99 3.29
C TRP A 286 -11.93 -9.19 2.84
N LEU A 287 -11.69 -9.14 1.53
CA LEU A 287 -10.58 -8.38 0.93
C LEU A 287 -11.21 -7.30 0.04
N HIS A 288 -11.13 -6.03 0.43
CA HIS A 288 -11.87 -4.98 -0.29
C HIS A 288 -11.21 -3.60 -0.33
N HIS A 289 -11.50 -2.81 -1.37
CA HIS A 289 -10.95 -1.46 -1.54
C HIS A 289 -9.41 -1.39 -1.49
N ASN A 290 -8.72 -2.39 -2.06
CA ASN A 290 -7.26 -2.41 -2.16
C ASN A 290 -6.79 -2.11 -3.59
N ASP A 291 -5.64 -1.46 -3.73
CA ASP A 291 -4.92 -1.35 -5.00
C ASP A 291 -3.85 -2.45 -5.07
N LEU A 292 -3.97 -3.35 -6.05
CA LEU A 292 -3.05 -4.46 -6.28
C LEU A 292 -2.17 -4.13 -7.49
N PHE A 293 -0.97 -3.61 -7.24
CA PHE A 293 0.04 -3.34 -8.26
C PHE A 293 0.89 -4.58 -8.58
N TYR A 294 1.92 -4.42 -9.41
CA TYR A 294 2.87 -5.51 -9.69
C TYR A 294 3.59 -6.04 -8.44
N GLY A 295 3.76 -7.35 -8.37
CA GLY A 295 4.76 -8.00 -7.52
C GLY A 295 6.18 -7.93 -8.11
N THR A 296 7.17 -8.43 -7.38
CA THR A 296 8.51 -8.63 -7.97
C THR A 296 8.53 -9.82 -8.92
N ALA A 297 9.43 -9.81 -9.90
CA ALA A 297 9.56 -10.92 -10.84
C ALA A 297 9.93 -12.23 -10.12
N GLY A 298 9.08 -13.25 -10.27
CA GLY A 298 9.32 -14.59 -9.74
C GLY A 298 10.29 -15.42 -10.61
N SER A 299 10.38 -16.73 -10.33
CA SER A 299 11.25 -17.66 -11.07
C SER A 299 10.69 -18.14 -12.41
N ASP A 300 9.37 -18.16 -12.56
CA ASP A 300 8.67 -18.69 -13.74
C ASP A 300 8.49 -17.61 -14.80
N SER A 301 8.46 -18.00 -16.08
CA SER A 301 8.40 -17.06 -17.20
C SER A 301 7.11 -16.23 -17.28
N ASP A 302 6.05 -16.65 -16.57
CA ASP A 302 4.78 -15.90 -16.46
C ASP A 302 4.72 -15.01 -15.21
N GLN A 303 5.73 -15.03 -14.33
CA GLN A 303 5.81 -14.24 -13.10
C GLN A 303 6.46 -12.85 -13.30
N ALA A 304 6.59 -12.35 -14.52
CA ALA A 304 7.24 -11.05 -14.80
C ALA A 304 6.55 -9.85 -14.13
N LYS A 305 5.27 -10.00 -13.76
CA LYS A 305 4.40 -9.01 -13.09
C LYS A 305 4.14 -9.35 -11.60
N GLY A 306 4.79 -10.38 -11.04
CA GLY A 306 4.48 -10.99 -9.73
C GLY A 306 3.96 -12.43 -9.86
N ASP A 307 3.72 -13.13 -8.73
CA ASP A 307 2.87 -14.34 -8.74
C ASP A 307 1.37 -13.97 -8.67
N GLY A 308 0.62 -14.39 -7.65
CA GLY A 308 -0.81 -14.07 -7.53
C GLY A 308 -1.05 -12.71 -6.88
N SER A 309 -1.94 -11.86 -7.41
CA SER A 309 -2.34 -10.65 -6.66
C SER A 309 -3.13 -11.02 -5.40
N THR A 310 -4.15 -11.88 -5.53
CA THR A 310 -5.00 -12.36 -4.43
C THR A 310 -5.32 -13.84 -4.59
N ASP A 311 -4.57 -14.72 -3.92
CA ASP A 311 -4.55 -16.16 -4.19
C ASP A 311 -5.10 -16.95 -2.98
N LEU A 312 -6.05 -17.87 -3.18
CA LEU A 312 -6.71 -18.60 -2.08
C LEU A 312 -6.75 -20.12 -2.31
N LYS A 313 -6.29 -20.85 -1.28
CA LYS A 313 -5.75 -22.21 -1.39
C LYS A 313 -6.04 -23.03 -0.12
N LYS A 314 -6.06 -24.36 -0.27
CA LYS A 314 -6.11 -25.39 0.77
C LYS A 314 -7.26 -25.19 1.76
N GLY A 315 -8.49 -25.22 1.25
CA GLY A 315 -9.70 -25.25 2.08
C GLY A 315 -10.07 -23.89 2.71
N SER A 316 -9.64 -22.78 2.12
CA SER A 316 -10.25 -21.49 2.37
C SER A 316 -11.66 -21.43 1.75
N THR A 317 -12.65 -20.89 2.48
CA THR A 317 -14.07 -20.90 2.08
C THR A 317 -14.83 -19.72 2.67
N HIS A 318 -15.98 -19.35 2.12
CA HIS A 318 -16.75 -18.17 2.52
C HIS A 318 -15.88 -16.90 2.48
N ILE A 319 -15.33 -16.64 1.29
CA ILE A 319 -14.45 -15.50 1.02
C ILE A 319 -15.19 -14.50 0.13
N THR A 320 -15.12 -13.22 0.43
CA THR A 320 -15.59 -12.13 -0.46
C THR A 320 -14.37 -11.28 -0.85
N ILE A 321 -14.19 -11.05 -2.14
CA ILE A 321 -13.16 -10.18 -2.71
C ILE A 321 -13.87 -9.09 -3.51
N SER A 322 -13.86 -7.84 -3.05
CA SER A 322 -14.75 -6.81 -3.59
C SER A 322 -14.16 -5.40 -3.71
N HIS A 323 -14.57 -4.61 -4.70
CA HIS A 323 -14.06 -3.23 -4.89
C HIS A 323 -12.52 -3.12 -4.93
N ASN A 324 -11.79 -4.16 -5.33
CA ASN A 324 -10.32 -4.07 -5.48
C ASN A 324 -9.96 -3.66 -6.90
N HIS A 325 -8.91 -2.86 -7.06
CA HIS A 325 -8.36 -2.46 -8.37
C HIS A 325 -7.07 -3.23 -8.63
N TYR A 326 -7.09 -4.08 -9.65
CA TYR A 326 -5.94 -4.88 -10.10
C TYR A 326 -5.26 -4.18 -11.26
N TRP A 327 -4.12 -3.53 -11.00
CA TRP A 327 -3.38 -2.73 -11.96
C TRP A 327 -2.44 -3.61 -12.81
N ASP A 328 -2.84 -3.91 -14.05
CA ASP A 328 -2.09 -4.72 -15.04
C ASP A 328 -1.61 -6.09 -14.52
N SER A 329 -2.37 -6.73 -13.62
CA SER A 329 -1.95 -7.96 -12.94
C SER A 329 -1.70 -9.12 -13.91
N GLY A 330 -0.56 -9.82 -13.76
CA GLY A 330 -0.27 -11.02 -14.56
C GLY A 330 -1.17 -12.21 -14.23
N LYS A 331 -1.60 -12.30 -12.97
CA LYS A 331 -2.33 -13.42 -12.38
C LYS A 331 -3.16 -12.90 -11.21
N ALA A 332 -4.37 -12.41 -11.47
CA ALA A 332 -5.14 -11.70 -10.44
C ALA A 332 -5.55 -12.61 -9.27
N SER A 333 -6.16 -13.77 -9.54
CA SER A 333 -6.59 -14.69 -8.47
C SER A 333 -6.69 -16.17 -8.87
N LEU A 334 -5.93 -17.02 -8.17
CA LEU A 334 -6.18 -18.44 -8.07
C LEU A 334 -7.24 -18.75 -6.99
N VAL A 335 -8.29 -19.47 -7.38
CA VAL A 335 -9.32 -20.01 -6.50
C VAL A 335 -9.19 -21.53 -6.49
N GLY A 336 -8.45 -22.03 -5.52
CA GLY A 336 -8.19 -23.46 -5.33
C GLY A 336 -6.98 -24.01 -6.10
N LEU A 337 -6.34 -25.00 -5.48
CA LEU A 337 -5.15 -25.68 -5.96
C LEU A 337 -5.27 -27.21 -5.89
N SER A 338 -5.78 -27.75 -4.78
CA SER A 338 -5.76 -29.20 -4.50
C SER A 338 -6.87 -29.65 -3.52
N GLU A 339 -7.95 -28.89 -3.44
CA GLU A 339 -9.11 -29.17 -2.61
C GLU A 339 -9.84 -30.42 -3.08
N SER A 340 -10.38 -31.20 -2.14
CA SER A 340 -11.14 -32.42 -2.41
C SER A 340 -12.66 -32.26 -2.28
N SER A 341 -13.14 -31.05 -1.96
CA SER A 341 -14.54 -30.74 -1.67
C SER A 341 -14.91 -29.32 -2.11
N GLU A 342 -16.18 -29.10 -2.43
CA GLU A 342 -16.78 -27.79 -2.73
C GLU A 342 -16.48 -26.76 -1.63
N PHE A 343 -16.23 -25.51 -2.04
CA PHE A 343 -16.06 -24.34 -1.19
C PHE A 343 -16.55 -23.07 -1.93
N PHE A 344 -16.72 -21.96 -1.20
CA PHE A 344 -17.51 -20.82 -1.68
C PHE A 344 -16.73 -19.50 -1.69
N VAL A 345 -16.82 -18.74 -2.78
CA VAL A 345 -16.13 -17.45 -2.98
C VAL A 345 -17.01 -16.47 -3.78
N THR A 346 -16.99 -15.19 -3.42
CA THR A 346 -17.63 -14.10 -4.18
C THR A 346 -16.57 -13.12 -4.70
N PHE A 347 -16.71 -12.68 -5.95
CA PHE A 347 -16.01 -11.54 -6.52
C PHE A 347 -17.03 -10.49 -6.97
N HIS A 348 -16.98 -9.26 -6.45
CA HIS A 348 -17.85 -8.18 -6.94
C HIS A 348 -17.25 -6.79 -6.94
N HIS A 349 -17.70 -5.95 -7.88
CA HIS A 349 -17.23 -4.57 -8.05
C HIS A 349 -15.71 -4.41 -8.20
N ASN A 350 -14.96 -5.47 -8.50
CA ASN A 350 -13.52 -5.36 -8.73
C ASN A 350 -13.26 -4.80 -10.13
N TRP A 351 -12.23 -3.95 -10.25
CA TRP A 351 -11.69 -3.49 -11.52
C TRP A 351 -10.48 -4.35 -11.88
N PHE A 352 -10.61 -5.17 -12.92
CA PHE A 352 -9.50 -5.90 -13.51
C PHE A 352 -8.95 -5.07 -14.68
N ASP A 353 -8.09 -4.12 -14.36
CA ASP A 353 -7.58 -3.09 -15.26
C ASP A 353 -6.35 -3.59 -16.02
N HIS A 354 -6.50 -3.74 -17.34
CA HIS A 354 -5.51 -4.25 -18.30
C HIS A 354 -4.85 -5.58 -17.93
N SER A 355 -5.46 -6.33 -17.01
CA SER A 355 -4.86 -7.51 -16.39
C SER A 355 -4.85 -8.73 -17.33
N ASP A 356 -3.86 -9.61 -17.17
CA ASP A 356 -3.62 -10.73 -18.08
C ASP A 356 -4.64 -11.87 -17.93
N SER A 357 -4.75 -12.43 -16.73
CA SER A 357 -5.37 -13.73 -16.51
C SER A 357 -5.78 -14.04 -15.08
N ARG A 358 -6.61 -15.09 -14.93
CA ARG A 358 -7.10 -15.63 -13.65
C ARG A 358 -8.02 -14.65 -12.92
N HIS A 359 -9.19 -14.36 -13.50
CA HIS A 359 -10.14 -13.39 -12.95
C HIS A 359 -11.50 -13.97 -12.50
N PRO A 360 -11.59 -14.99 -11.62
CA PRO A 360 -10.52 -15.86 -11.09
C PRO A 360 -10.24 -17.08 -11.99
N ARG A 361 -9.19 -17.86 -11.67
CA ARG A 361 -9.03 -19.25 -12.13
C ARG A 361 -9.49 -20.23 -11.05
N ILE A 362 -10.53 -21.01 -11.33
CA ILE A 362 -11.33 -21.75 -10.34
C ILE A 362 -11.10 -23.27 -10.45
N ARG A 363 -10.85 -23.93 -9.31
CA ARG A 363 -10.88 -25.39 -9.13
C ARG A 363 -11.85 -25.77 -8.03
N VAL A 364 -12.71 -26.75 -8.28
CA VAL A 364 -13.64 -27.40 -7.31
C VAL A 364 -14.69 -26.47 -6.65
N ALA A 365 -14.43 -25.16 -6.56
CA ALA A 365 -15.27 -24.18 -5.91
C ALA A 365 -16.58 -23.88 -6.66
N SER A 366 -17.52 -23.33 -5.91
CA SER A 366 -18.70 -22.62 -6.36
C SER A 366 -18.48 -21.12 -6.17
N VAL A 367 -18.37 -20.36 -7.27
CA VAL A 367 -17.97 -18.95 -7.24
C VAL A 367 -19.04 -18.06 -7.86
N HIS A 368 -19.48 -17.03 -7.14
CA HIS A 368 -20.34 -15.97 -7.69
C HIS A 368 -19.46 -14.79 -8.10
N VAL A 369 -19.54 -14.38 -9.36
CA VAL A 369 -18.76 -13.29 -9.95
C VAL A 369 -19.76 -12.29 -10.52
N TYR A 370 -19.93 -11.12 -9.87
CA TYR A 370 -20.97 -10.17 -10.26
C TYR A 370 -20.56 -8.70 -10.19
N ASN A 371 -21.14 -7.83 -11.03
CA ASN A 371 -20.82 -6.39 -11.10
C ASN A 371 -19.31 -6.05 -11.22
N ASN A 372 -18.44 -6.95 -11.70
CA ASN A 372 -17.02 -6.62 -11.90
C ASN A 372 -16.81 -5.98 -13.28
N PHE A 373 -15.80 -5.12 -13.39
CA PHE A 373 -15.36 -4.56 -14.67
C PHE A 373 -14.06 -5.25 -15.12
N PHE A 374 -14.14 -5.93 -16.26
CA PHE A 374 -13.03 -6.63 -16.91
C PHE A 374 -12.57 -5.82 -18.10
N ASP A 375 -11.40 -5.22 -17.99
CA ASP A 375 -11.03 -4.07 -18.78
C ASP A 375 -9.70 -4.34 -19.49
N GLY A 376 -9.70 -4.52 -20.82
CA GLY A 376 -8.47 -4.80 -21.57
C GLY A 376 -7.80 -6.16 -21.27
N ILE A 377 -8.59 -7.21 -20.98
CA ILE A 377 -8.03 -8.50 -20.51
C ILE A 377 -7.28 -9.27 -21.61
N SER A 378 -5.94 -9.31 -21.51
CA SER A 378 -5.06 -9.72 -22.62
C SER A 378 -4.95 -11.24 -22.87
N LYS A 379 -5.30 -12.10 -21.90
CA LYS A 379 -5.37 -13.58 -22.08
C LYS A 379 -6.78 -14.11 -21.87
N TYR A 380 -7.29 -14.10 -20.63
CA TYR A 380 -8.64 -14.58 -20.28
C TYR A 380 -9.18 -14.00 -18.97
N GLY A 381 -10.50 -13.84 -18.88
CA GLY A 381 -11.20 -13.43 -17.67
C GLY A 381 -11.38 -14.60 -16.70
N ILE A 382 -12.61 -15.09 -16.59
CA ILE A 382 -13.02 -16.15 -15.68
C ILE A 382 -12.66 -17.51 -16.28
N GLY A 383 -11.87 -18.33 -15.58
CA GLY A 383 -11.42 -19.63 -16.06
C GLY A 383 -11.81 -20.78 -15.13
N THR A 384 -12.63 -21.73 -15.58
CA THR A 384 -13.07 -22.88 -14.76
C THR A 384 -12.40 -24.20 -15.12
N THR A 385 -11.81 -24.86 -14.12
CA THR A 385 -11.20 -26.20 -14.21
C THR A 385 -11.63 -27.10 -13.03
N THR A 386 -11.25 -28.38 -13.08
CA THR A 386 -11.41 -29.38 -12.01
C THR A 386 -12.82 -29.39 -11.41
N GLY A 387 -13.85 -29.50 -12.26
CA GLY A 387 -15.23 -29.68 -11.80
C GLY A 387 -15.90 -28.46 -11.14
N SER A 388 -15.26 -27.28 -11.16
CA SER A 388 -15.81 -26.05 -10.56
C SER A 388 -17.13 -25.59 -11.19
N SER A 389 -17.86 -24.72 -10.48
CA SER A 389 -19.06 -24.04 -10.97
C SER A 389 -18.95 -22.52 -10.74
N ALA A 390 -19.13 -21.71 -11.79
CA ALA A 390 -19.12 -20.24 -11.69
C ALA A 390 -20.48 -19.66 -12.10
N PHE A 391 -21.08 -18.82 -11.25
CA PHE A 391 -22.20 -17.96 -11.64
C PHE A 391 -21.67 -16.58 -12.00
N VAL A 392 -21.85 -16.16 -13.24
CA VAL A 392 -21.28 -14.93 -13.82
C VAL A 392 -22.43 -13.99 -14.18
N GLU A 393 -22.71 -13.03 -13.32
CA GLU A 393 -23.93 -12.22 -13.32
C GLU A 393 -23.62 -10.71 -13.45
N SER A 394 -24.24 -10.01 -14.41
CA SER A 394 -24.18 -8.54 -14.45
C SER A 394 -22.77 -7.92 -14.49
N ASN A 395 -21.78 -8.60 -15.07
CA ASN A 395 -20.43 -8.05 -15.24
C ASN A 395 -20.28 -7.34 -16.59
N TYR A 396 -19.34 -6.40 -16.67
CA TYR A 396 -18.97 -5.72 -17.91
C TYR A 396 -17.59 -6.20 -18.37
N PHE A 397 -17.48 -6.65 -19.63
CA PHE A 397 -16.22 -7.03 -20.26
C PHE A 397 -15.91 -6.11 -21.47
N ARG A 398 -14.93 -5.22 -21.36
CA ARG A 398 -14.37 -4.41 -22.47
C ARG A 398 -13.06 -5.03 -22.96
N ASN A 399 -12.94 -5.32 -24.25
CA ASN A 399 -11.72 -5.84 -24.89
C ASN A 399 -11.13 -7.11 -24.24
N ALA A 400 -11.91 -7.83 -23.43
CA ALA A 400 -11.46 -9.05 -22.77
C ALA A 400 -11.35 -10.18 -23.81
N LYS A 401 -10.12 -10.57 -24.15
CA LYS A 401 -9.82 -11.49 -25.26
C LYS A 401 -10.69 -12.76 -25.22
N ASN A 402 -10.66 -13.46 -24.08
CA ASN A 402 -11.51 -14.61 -23.79
C ASN A 402 -12.22 -14.34 -22.45
N PRO A 403 -13.44 -13.74 -22.43
CA PRO A 403 -14.10 -13.29 -21.19
C PRO A 403 -14.33 -14.42 -20.17
N MET A 404 -14.69 -15.59 -20.70
CA MET A 404 -14.98 -16.81 -19.97
C MET A 404 -14.30 -17.98 -20.69
N MET A 405 -13.72 -18.92 -19.95
CA MET A 405 -13.09 -20.13 -20.49
C MET A 405 -13.34 -21.35 -19.61
N SER A 406 -13.56 -22.50 -20.25
CA SER A 406 -13.52 -23.80 -19.60
C SER A 406 -12.37 -24.64 -20.17
N SER A 407 -11.65 -25.33 -19.28
CA SER A 407 -10.54 -26.22 -19.64
C SER A 407 -10.91 -27.27 -20.70
N LEU A 408 -10.05 -27.45 -21.70
CA LEU A 408 -10.12 -28.50 -22.73
C LEU A 408 -11.40 -28.52 -23.58
N GLN A 409 -12.12 -27.39 -23.66
CA GLN A 409 -13.30 -27.22 -24.50
C GLN A 409 -13.50 -25.77 -24.93
N GLY A 410 -14.58 -25.50 -25.68
CA GLY A 410 -14.96 -24.15 -26.08
C GLY A 410 -13.83 -23.44 -26.81
N THR A 411 -13.51 -22.24 -26.35
CA THR A 411 -12.41 -21.40 -26.84
C THR A 411 -11.03 -22.05 -26.63
N ASP A 412 -10.79 -22.76 -25.53
CA ASP A 412 -9.50 -23.42 -25.24
C ASP A 412 -9.17 -24.48 -26.31
N ALA A 413 -10.20 -25.18 -26.79
CA ALA A 413 -10.07 -26.18 -27.85
C ALA A 413 -9.96 -25.59 -29.28
N LEU A 414 -10.05 -24.27 -29.46
CA LEU A 414 -9.83 -23.59 -30.76
C LEU A 414 -8.41 -23.03 -30.91
N GLY A 415 -7.72 -22.76 -29.81
CA GLY A 415 -6.33 -22.27 -29.80
C GLY A 415 -5.31 -23.40 -29.70
N ASP A 416 -4.10 -23.06 -29.26
CA ASP A 416 -3.03 -24.03 -28.99
C ASP A 416 -3.27 -24.89 -27.71
N GLY A 417 -4.42 -24.74 -27.04
CA GLY A 417 -4.78 -25.50 -25.83
C GLY A 417 -3.94 -25.17 -24.60
N THR A 418 -3.72 -23.88 -24.33
CA THR A 418 -2.73 -23.41 -23.34
C THR A 418 -3.32 -22.95 -22.00
N PHE A 419 -4.64 -23.01 -21.78
CA PHE A 419 -5.23 -22.61 -20.50
C PHE A 419 -4.95 -23.63 -19.37
N SER A 420 -5.32 -24.90 -19.57
CA SER A 420 -5.03 -25.97 -18.62
C SER A 420 -5.16 -27.37 -19.26
N GLY A 421 -4.49 -28.36 -18.66
CA GLY A 421 -4.66 -29.78 -18.95
C GLY A 421 -5.63 -30.49 -17.99
N GLU A 422 -6.35 -29.73 -17.15
CA GLU A 422 -7.30 -30.23 -16.15
C GLU A 422 -8.68 -30.48 -16.76
N ASP A 423 -9.52 -31.28 -16.08
CA ASP A 423 -10.93 -31.44 -16.47
C ASP A 423 -11.68 -30.09 -16.48
N GLY A 424 -12.70 -29.94 -17.31
CA GLY A 424 -13.48 -28.70 -17.40
C GLY A 424 -14.31 -28.43 -16.15
N GLY A 425 -14.48 -27.15 -15.81
CA GLY A 425 -15.57 -26.68 -14.95
C GLY A 425 -16.72 -26.07 -15.76
N MET A 426 -17.78 -25.61 -15.11
CA MET A 426 -18.98 -25.10 -15.76
C MET A 426 -19.27 -23.64 -15.38
N ILE A 427 -19.54 -22.81 -16.39
CA ILE A 427 -19.92 -21.41 -16.23
C ILE A 427 -21.40 -21.23 -16.58
N LYS A 428 -22.17 -20.61 -15.69
CA LYS A 428 -23.50 -20.06 -15.95
C LYS A 428 -23.37 -18.54 -16.10
N ALA A 429 -23.63 -18.01 -17.29
CA ALA A 429 -23.61 -16.58 -17.58
C ALA A 429 -25.04 -16.00 -17.56
N TYR A 430 -25.20 -14.80 -17.00
CA TYR A 430 -26.47 -14.06 -16.99
C TYR A 430 -26.22 -12.54 -16.99
N ASN A 431 -26.99 -11.79 -17.79
CA ASN A 431 -27.01 -10.32 -17.80
C ASN A 431 -25.64 -9.62 -17.99
N ASN A 432 -24.62 -10.23 -18.60
CA ASN A 432 -23.31 -9.60 -18.78
C ASN A 432 -23.26 -8.76 -20.06
N ILE A 433 -22.52 -7.65 -20.05
CA ILE A 433 -22.10 -6.91 -21.25
C ILE A 433 -20.75 -7.46 -21.71
N VAL A 434 -20.62 -7.77 -23.01
CA VAL A 434 -19.36 -8.22 -23.61
C VAL A 434 -19.12 -7.42 -24.88
N VAL A 435 -18.03 -6.65 -24.91
CA VAL A 435 -17.62 -5.77 -26.01
C VAL A 435 -16.23 -6.17 -26.49
N ASP A 436 -16.08 -6.33 -27.81
CA ASP A 436 -14.82 -6.60 -28.51
C ASP A 436 -13.98 -7.80 -28.01
N ALA A 437 -14.66 -8.81 -27.44
CA ALA A 437 -14.06 -10.10 -27.14
C ALA A 437 -13.60 -10.84 -28.41
N ALA A 438 -12.45 -11.53 -28.35
CA ALA A 438 -11.95 -12.33 -29.46
C ALA A 438 -12.65 -13.70 -29.55
N SER A 439 -12.95 -14.34 -28.42
CA SER A 439 -13.66 -15.62 -28.40
C SER A 439 -14.56 -15.80 -27.17
N LEU A 440 -15.81 -16.18 -27.43
CA LEU A 440 -16.79 -16.61 -26.42
C LEU A 440 -17.83 -17.52 -27.07
N ILE A 441 -17.91 -18.78 -26.63
CA ILE A 441 -18.81 -19.79 -27.19
C ILE A 441 -19.85 -20.20 -26.13
N TYR A 442 -21.13 -19.92 -26.40
CA TYR A 442 -22.21 -20.41 -25.55
C TYR A 442 -22.69 -21.81 -25.94
N ALA A 443 -23.15 -22.58 -24.96
CA ALA A 443 -23.72 -23.91 -25.17
C ALA A 443 -25.06 -23.88 -25.93
N ASN A 444 -25.81 -22.79 -25.77
CA ASN A 444 -27.23 -22.68 -26.08
C ASN A 444 -27.64 -21.38 -26.81
N SER A 445 -26.71 -20.45 -27.06
CA SER A 445 -26.99 -19.15 -27.70
C SER A 445 -25.96 -18.81 -28.78
N ASN A 446 -26.38 -18.03 -29.78
CA ASN A 446 -25.50 -17.45 -30.81
C ASN A 446 -25.06 -16.01 -30.47
N GLU A 447 -25.33 -15.54 -29.25
CA GLU A 447 -24.97 -14.19 -28.77
C GLU A 447 -23.49 -14.06 -28.38
N GLY A 448 -22.72 -15.15 -28.45
CA GLY A 448 -21.26 -15.12 -28.34
C GLY A 448 -20.57 -14.72 -29.66
N THR A 449 -19.26 -14.89 -29.74
CA THR A 449 -18.49 -14.61 -30.97
C THR A 449 -18.60 -15.73 -32.02
N ALA A 450 -19.18 -16.87 -31.65
CA ALA A 450 -19.39 -18.04 -32.51
C ALA A 450 -20.78 -18.66 -32.29
N SER A 451 -21.20 -19.51 -33.24
CA SER A 451 -22.46 -20.26 -33.14
C SER A 451 -22.49 -21.19 -31.93
N ALA A 452 -23.69 -21.36 -31.35
CA ALA A 452 -23.95 -22.21 -30.19
C ALA A 452 -23.41 -23.64 -30.38
N ASN A 453 -22.73 -24.16 -29.36
CA ASN A 453 -22.15 -25.50 -29.40
C ASN A 453 -22.38 -26.26 -28.08
N ALA A 454 -23.48 -27.01 -28.00
CA ALA A 454 -23.86 -27.79 -26.82
C ALA A 454 -22.89 -28.95 -26.43
N LYS A 455 -21.76 -29.13 -27.13
CA LYS A 455 -20.74 -30.17 -26.85
C LYS A 455 -19.37 -29.61 -26.47
N SER A 456 -19.06 -28.37 -26.83
CA SER A 456 -17.77 -27.73 -26.58
C SER A 456 -17.98 -26.22 -26.55
N PHE A 457 -18.05 -25.67 -25.35
CA PHE A 457 -18.47 -24.30 -25.07
C PHE A 457 -17.71 -23.76 -23.85
N ASP A 458 -17.73 -22.44 -23.68
CA ASP A 458 -17.16 -21.76 -22.52
C ASP A 458 -18.19 -21.60 -21.39
N ALA A 459 -19.43 -21.24 -21.74
CA ALA A 459 -20.50 -20.98 -20.78
C ALA A 459 -21.90 -21.44 -21.27
N TYR A 460 -22.82 -21.60 -20.33
CA TYR A 460 -24.27 -21.67 -20.58
C TYR A 460 -24.88 -20.28 -20.35
N LEU A 461 -25.64 -19.75 -21.30
CA LEU A 461 -26.32 -18.45 -21.15
C LEU A 461 -27.72 -18.65 -20.57
N ALA A 462 -27.95 -18.20 -19.35
CA ALA A 462 -29.26 -18.25 -18.70
C ALA A 462 -30.16 -17.09 -19.14
N SER A 463 -31.46 -17.36 -19.26
CA SER A 463 -32.49 -16.37 -19.59
C SER A 463 -33.02 -15.60 -18.37
N SER A 464 -32.77 -16.11 -17.15
CA SER A 464 -33.12 -15.44 -15.90
C SER A 464 -32.15 -15.83 -14.78
N ARG A 465 -31.98 -14.96 -13.78
CA ARG A 465 -31.10 -15.16 -12.62
C ARG A 465 -31.25 -16.55 -12.00
N ASN A 466 -32.49 -16.97 -11.73
CA ASN A 466 -32.80 -18.20 -11.01
C ASN A 466 -32.98 -19.43 -11.92
N GLU A 467 -32.61 -19.36 -13.21
CA GLU A 467 -32.68 -20.50 -14.12
C GLU A 467 -31.67 -21.59 -13.72
N THR A 468 -32.13 -22.81 -13.52
CA THR A 468 -31.25 -23.96 -13.30
C THR A 468 -30.68 -24.46 -14.63
N VAL A 469 -29.35 -24.59 -14.73
CA VAL A 469 -28.68 -25.19 -15.90
C VAL A 469 -29.05 -26.68 -15.99
N PRO A 470 -29.63 -27.17 -17.10
CA PRO A 470 -29.97 -28.58 -17.26
C PRO A 470 -28.73 -29.48 -17.31
N SER A 471 -28.75 -30.60 -16.60
CA SER A 471 -27.63 -31.57 -16.54
C SER A 471 -27.31 -32.29 -17.87
N SER A 472 -28.08 -32.03 -18.93
CA SER A 472 -27.72 -32.38 -20.31
C SER A 472 -26.55 -31.54 -20.83
N TYR A 473 -26.36 -30.33 -20.33
CA TYR A 473 -25.19 -29.49 -20.57
C TYR A 473 -24.10 -29.88 -19.58
N LYS A 474 -22.98 -30.33 -20.12
CA LYS A 474 -21.82 -30.78 -19.36
C LYS A 474 -20.55 -30.59 -20.18
N THR A 475 -19.42 -30.53 -19.48
CA THR A 475 -18.12 -30.33 -20.12
C THR A 475 -17.71 -31.52 -20.99
N LEU A 476 -16.97 -31.25 -22.07
CA LEU A 476 -16.43 -32.26 -22.98
C LEU A 476 -15.46 -33.21 -22.27
N VAL A 477 -14.59 -32.66 -21.41
CA VAL A 477 -13.61 -33.38 -20.58
C VAL A 477 -13.98 -33.21 -19.11
N GLY A 478 -13.92 -34.29 -18.34
CA GLY A 478 -14.49 -34.42 -16.99
C GLY A 478 -15.99 -34.76 -16.95
N GLY A 479 -16.78 -34.26 -17.90
CA GLY A 479 -18.24 -34.50 -17.91
C GLY A 479 -19.00 -33.73 -16.82
N THR A 480 -18.40 -32.67 -16.29
CA THR A 480 -18.90 -31.80 -15.20
C THR A 480 -20.22 -31.17 -15.59
N THR A 481 -21.22 -31.25 -14.72
CA THR A 481 -22.47 -30.46 -14.80
C THR A 481 -22.39 -29.29 -13.84
N TYR A 482 -22.99 -28.15 -14.21
CA TYR A 482 -23.15 -27.04 -13.29
C TYR A 482 -24.00 -27.47 -12.08
N ASN A 483 -23.50 -27.21 -10.87
CA ASN A 483 -24.10 -27.76 -9.64
C ASN A 483 -25.31 -26.94 -9.11
N ASN A 484 -25.65 -25.83 -9.78
CA ASN A 484 -26.76 -24.93 -9.44
C ASN A 484 -26.70 -24.39 -7.99
N PHE A 485 -25.49 -24.15 -7.46
CA PHE A 485 -25.28 -23.63 -6.11
C PHE A 485 -26.06 -22.34 -5.84
N ASP A 486 -26.12 -21.44 -6.83
CA ASP A 486 -26.82 -20.15 -6.85
C ASP A 486 -28.34 -20.23 -6.62
N THR A 487 -28.93 -21.43 -6.69
CA THR A 487 -30.34 -21.70 -6.36
C THR A 487 -30.53 -22.61 -5.15
N ARG A 488 -29.43 -23.10 -4.56
CA ARG A 488 -29.38 -24.14 -3.52
C ARG A 488 -28.90 -23.63 -2.17
N ILE A 489 -27.99 -22.66 -2.15
CA ILE A 489 -27.39 -22.09 -0.95
C ILE A 489 -27.59 -20.58 -0.92
N ASP A 490 -27.50 -20.00 0.28
CA ASP A 490 -27.36 -18.55 0.39
C ASP A 490 -26.00 -18.13 -0.18
N LEU A 491 -26.01 -17.03 -0.95
CA LEU A 491 -24.83 -16.39 -1.54
C LEU A 491 -24.31 -15.24 -0.68
N GLY A 492 -25.09 -14.77 0.30
CA GLY A 492 -24.88 -13.49 0.97
C GLY A 492 -25.15 -12.30 0.04
N VAL A 493 -25.87 -12.50 -1.08
CA VAL A 493 -26.14 -11.46 -2.08
C VAL A 493 -27.63 -11.35 -2.34
N ASN A 494 -28.20 -10.18 -2.05
CA ASN A 494 -29.57 -9.86 -2.41
C ASN A 494 -29.67 -9.55 -3.91
N GLY A 495 -30.74 -10.00 -4.58
CA GLY A 495 -30.98 -9.68 -5.98
C GLY A 495 -31.18 -8.19 -6.27
N SER A 496 -31.42 -7.35 -5.23
CA SER A 496 -31.44 -5.89 -5.34
C SER A 496 -30.06 -5.22 -5.19
N SER A 497 -29.02 -5.97 -4.79
CA SER A 497 -27.62 -5.52 -4.77
C SER A 497 -26.90 -5.77 -6.11
N ILE A 498 -27.60 -6.38 -7.08
CA ILE A 498 -27.08 -6.55 -8.44
C ILE A 498 -27.37 -5.26 -9.21
N ASP A 499 -26.32 -4.63 -9.72
CA ASP A 499 -26.44 -3.38 -10.44
C ASP A 499 -27.01 -3.64 -11.83
N ASN A 500 -27.58 -2.58 -12.41
CA ASN A 500 -27.78 -2.56 -13.85
C ASN A 500 -26.41 -2.64 -14.53
N VAL A 501 -26.19 -3.70 -15.31
CA VAL A 501 -24.91 -3.96 -16.01
C VAL A 501 -24.41 -2.79 -16.87
N SER A 502 -25.30 -1.89 -17.31
CA SER A 502 -24.93 -0.68 -18.07
C SER A 502 -24.20 0.37 -17.21
N ASP A 503 -24.39 0.33 -15.89
CA ASP A 503 -23.85 1.30 -14.94
C ASP A 503 -22.56 0.76 -14.26
N VAL A 504 -22.27 -0.54 -14.40
CA VAL A 504 -21.13 -1.24 -13.75
C VAL A 504 -19.77 -0.63 -14.07
N GLU A 505 -19.52 -0.25 -15.33
CA GLU A 505 -18.28 0.45 -15.73
C GLU A 505 -18.10 1.75 -14.91
N GLN A 506 -19.16 2.54 -14.76
CA GLN A 506 -19.13 3.81 -14.03
C GLN A 506 -18.98 3.60 -12.51
N ILE A 507 -19.70 2.64 -11.93
CA ILE A 507 -19.64 2.36 -10.48
C ILE A 507 -18.26 1.84 -10.12
N VAL A 508 -17.76 0.82 -10.83
CA VAL A 508 -16.47 0.18 -10.53
C VAL A 508 -15.30 1.15 -10.70
N THR A 509 -15.27 1.97 -11.75
CA THR A 509 -14.20 2.97 -11.94
C THR A 509 -14.27 4.16 -10.97
N ALA A 510 -15.38 4.33 -10.24
CA ALA A 510 -15.55 5.37 -9.21
C ALA A 510 -15.32 4.87 -7.77
N GLU A 511 -15.43 3.56 -7.53
CA GLU A 511 -15.46 2.99 -6.18
C GLU A 511 -14.43 1.89 -5.92
N ALA A 512 -13.81 1.29 -6.94
CA ALA A 512 -12.76 0.29 -6.74
C ALA A 512 -11.40 0.91 -6.41
N GLY A 513 -10.60 0.20 -5.63
CA GLY A 513 -9.32 0.68 -5.12
C GLY A 513 -9.49 1.43 -3.79
N ARG A 514 -8.50 2.27 -3.45
CA ARG A 514 -8.45 2.98 -2.16
C ARG A 514 -9.34 4.22 -2.11
N LEU A 515 -9.46 4.80 -0.92
CA LEU A 515 -10.08 6.10 -0.66
C LEU A 515 -9.62 7.14 -1.70
N ASN A 516 -10.57 7.83 -2.32
CA ASN A 516 -10.36 8.81 -3.40
C ASN A 516 -9.49 8.30 -4.57
N ASN A 517 -9.54 6.99 -4.86
CA ASN A 517 -8.72 6.26 -5.85
C ASN A 517 -7.21 6.23 -5.53
N GLY A 518 -6.85 6.54 -4.28
CA GLY A 518 -5.47 6.59 -3.81
C GLY A 518 -4.62 7.71 -4.43
N ASP A 519 -3.37 7.80 -3.96
CA ASP A 519 -2.41 8.83 -4.41
C ASP A 519 -1.57 8.42 -5.65
N PHE A 520 -1.74 7.19 -6.15
CA PHE A 520 -1.08 6.70 -7.34
C PHE A 520 -2.00 6.81 -8.56
N THR A 521 -1.50 7.44 -9.61
CA THR A 521 -2.22 7.60 -10.89
C THR A 521 -1.54 6.83 -12.00
N TRP A 522 -2.29 6.24 -12.91
CA TRP A 522 -1.78 5.75 -14.18
C TRP A 522 -2.92 5.77 -15.22
N GLU A 523 -2.58 5.96 -16.48
CA GLU A 523 -3.51 5.94 -17.60
C GLU A 523 -2.96 4.94 -18.61
N PHE A 524 -3.69 3.85 -18.84
CA PHE A 524 -3.33 2.87 -19.86
C PHE A 524 -3.63 3.41 -21.25
N ASN A 525 -2.90 2.91 -22.25
CA ASN A 525 -3.17 3.20 -23.65
C ASN A 525 -3.86 1.99 -24.27
N ASP A 526 -5.20 1.91 -24.20
CA ASP A 526 -6.04 0.85 -24.74
C ASP A 526 -5.53 0.29 -26.09
N SER A 527 -5.13 1.18 -27.01
CA SER A 527 -4.69 0.80 -28.35
C SER A 527 -3.42 -0.09 -28.39
N VAL A 528 -2.67 -0.13 -27.29
CA VAL A 528 -1.45 -0.91 -27.06
C VAL A 528 -1.67 -1.93 -25.94
N ASP A 529 -2.23 -1.50 -24.81
CA ASP A 529 -2.24 -2.25 -23.56
C ASP A 529 -3.36 -3.31 -23.51
N ASP A 530 -4.54 -3.11 -24.14
CA ASP A 530 -5.68 -4.08 -24.18
C ASP A 530 -5.27 -5.52 -24.59
N LYS A 531 -4.17 -5.61 -25.35
CA LYS A 531 -3.66 -6.87 -25.96
C LYS A 531 -2.26 -7.22 -25.43
N SER A 532 -1.70 -6.42 -24.54
CA SER A 532 -0.39 -6.64 -23.95
C SER A 532 -0.49 -7.57 -22.76
N TYR A 533 0.36 -8.59 -22.74
CA TYR A 533 0.69 -9.35 -21.53
C TYR A 533 2.17 -9.20 -21.16
N LYS A 534 2.82 -8.17 -21.71
CA LYS A 534 4.20 -7.81 -21.35
C LYS A 534 4.13 -6.89 -20.14
N LEU A 535 5.13 -6.99 -19.28
CA LEU A 535 5.36 -6.01 -18.23
C LEU A 535 5.48 -4.60 -18.86
N ASN A 536 4.57 -3.69 -18.51
CA ASN A 536 4.73 -2.27 -18.85
C ASN A 536 5.88 -1.70 -17.99
N SER A 537 7.01 -1.41 -18.64
CA SER A 537 8.24 -0.96 -17.97
C SER A 537 8.13 0.44 -17.38
N GLU A 538 7.27 1.30 -17.92
CA GLU A 538 7.07 2.67 -17.44
C GLU A 538 6.18 2.65 -16.19
N LEU A 539 5.11 1.85 -16.19
CA LEU A 539 4.30 1.58 -14.99
C LEU A 539 5.17 0.97 -13.87
N MET A 540 5.99 -0.04 -14.18
CA MET A 540 6.90 -0.67 -13.19
C MET A 540 7.94 0.33 -12.66
N ALA A 541 8.43 1.26 -13.50
CA ALA A 541 9.32 2.33 -13.06
C ALA A 541 8.60 3.34 -12.16
N LYS A 542 7.35 3.71 -12.47
CA LYS A 542 6.51 4.60 -11.64
C LYS A 542 6.20 3.97 -10.28
N ILE A 543 5.82 2.69 -10.26
CA ILE A 543 5.61 1.92 -9.01
C ILE A 543 6.90 1.91 -8.18
N LYS A 544 8.05 1.56 -8.78
CA LYS A 544 9.35 1.57 -8.06
C LYS A 544 9.80 2.94 -7.57
N GLY A 545 9.39 4.00 -8.26
CA GLY A 545 9.66 5.39 -7.90
C GLY A 545 8.66 5.97 -6.89
N TYR A 546 7.59 5.26 -6.55
CA TYR A 546 6.58 5.74 -5.62
C TYR A 546 7.18 5.98 -4.23
N LYS A 547 6.87 7.15 -3.68
CA LYS A 547 7.11 7.54 -2.29
C LYS A 547 5.91 8.31 -1.78
N THR A 548 5.45 7.98 -0.57
CA THR A 548 4.46 8.81 0.12
C THR A 548 5.00 10.24 0.30
N SER A 549 4.09 11.22 0.26
CA SER A 549 4.39 12.62 0.58
C SER A 549 4.21 12.95 2.08
N LEU A 550 3.87 11.96 2.89
CA LEU A 550 3.76 12.03 4.34
C LEU A 550 5.09 12.45 4.98
N ILE A 551 5.04 13.47 5.84
CA ILE A 551 6.20 13.98 6.57
C ILE A 551 6.21 13.45 8.01
N SER A 552 5.06 13.44 8.68
CA SER A 552 4.95 12.97 10.06
C SER A 552 3.53 12.56 10.42
N VAL A 553 3.41 11.66 11.39
CA VAL A 553 2.15 11.21 12.00
C VAL A 553 2.06 11.77 13.42
N GLY A 554 0.85 12.14 13.85
CA GLY A 554 0.59 12.64 15.20
C GLY A 554 0.15 14.10 15.25
N GLY A 555 -1.02 14.34 15.83
CA GLY A 555 -1.55 15.70 16.04
C GLY A 555 -0.69 16.57 16.96
N ASN A 556 -0.10 16.01 18.02
CA ASN A 556 0.65 16.76 19.04
C ASN A 556 2.17 16.51 18.95
N SER A 557 2.74 16.46 17.73
CA SER A 557 4.15 16.16 17.51
C SER A 557 5.09 17.28 18.00
N THR A 558 5.50 17.21 19.27
CA THR A 558 6.51 18.12 19.86
C THR A 558 7.95 17.85 19.39
N GLU A 559 8.17 16.90 18.47
CA GLU A 559 9.44 16.75 17.77
C GLU A 559 9.52 17.71 16.57
N MET A 560 9.95 18.94 16.86
CA MET A 560 10.59 19.80 15.87
C MET A 560 12.00 19.26 15.58
N PRO A 561 12.37 19.00 14.31
CA PRO A 561 13.78 18.90 13.95
C PRO A 561 14.46 20.24 14.27
N THR A 562 15.46 20.23 15.16
CA THR A 562 16.27 21.42 15.43
C THR A 562 17.29 21.59 14.32
N ASP A 563 16.96 22.41 13.32
CA ASP A 563 17.95 23.04 12.45
C ASP A 563 18.55 24.27 13.17
N PRO A 564 19.87 24.28 13.48
CA PRO A 564 20.49 25.36 14.22
C PRO A 564 20.85 26.54 13.31
N SER A 565 19.89 27.45 13.07
CA SER A 565 20.19 28.76 12.49
C SER A 565 21.01 29.62 13.48
N PRO A 566 22.13 30.25 13.06
CA PRO A 566 23.12 30.81 13.99
C PRO A 566 22.73 32.20 14.53
N THR A 567 22.86 32.39 15.84
CA THR A 567 22.89 33.72 16.47
C THR A 567 24.34 34.20 16.64
N ASP A 568 24.71 35.23 15.88
CA ASP A 568 25.99 35.95 15.97
C ASP A 568 26.07 36.82 17.25
N PRO A 569 27.11 36.67 18.09
CA PRO A 569 27.46 37.60 19.16
C PRO A 569 28.67 38.47 18.77
N THR A 570 28.39 39.73 18.42
CA THR A 570 29.37 40.79 18.17
C THR A 570 30.31 41.00 19.41
N PRO A 571 31.61 41.35 19.23
CA PRO A 571 32.65 40.91 20.17
C PRO A 571 33.10 41.94 21.22
N THR A 572 33.67 41.45 22.33
CA THR A 572 34.59 42.20 23.21
C THR A 572 35.71 41.32 23.77
N ASP A 573 36.89 41.42 23.14
CA ASP A 573 38.23 41.24 23.75
C ASP A 573 38.50 42.44 24.72
N PRO A 574 39.51 42.47 25.63
CA PRO A 574 40.67 41.58 25.76
C PRO A 574 41.09 41.12 27.18
N THR A 575 41.89 40.03 27.25
CA THR A 575 43.32 40.00 27.69
C THR A 575 43.77 38.61 28.15
N ASP A 576 44.62 37.96 27.35
CA ASP A 576 45.59 36.92 27.74
C ASP A 576 46.80 37.60 28.45
N PRO A 577 47.51 36.96 29.41
CA PRO A 577 48.58 35.99 29.08
C PRO A 577 48.70 34.78 30.05
N THR A 578 48.87 33.57 29.53
CA THR A 578 50.19 32.86 29.51
C THR A 578 50.07 31.39 29.10
N ASP A 579 50.60 31.07 27.92
CA ASP A 579 50.85 29.71 27.43
C ASP A 579 52.27 29.22 27.82
N PRO A 580 52.57 27.90 27.72
CA PRO A 580 53.59 27.53 26.72
C PRO A 580 53.32 26.21 25.95
N THR A 581 52.84 26.33 24.70
CA THR A 581 53.54 26.12 23.40
C THR A 581 54.58 24.98 23.27
N PRO A 582 54.87 24.49 22.03
CA PRO A 582 54.10 24.43 20.76
C PRO A 582 54.22 22.96 20.18
N PRO A 583 54.25 22.64 18.86
CA PRO A 583 53.93 23.39 17.62
C PRO A 583 53.07 22.62 16.56
N THR A 584 52.70 23.33 15.48
CA THR A 584 52.55 22.90 14.05
C THR A 584 51.95 21.51 13.74
N ASP A 585 50.93 21.31 12.89
CA ASP A 585 50.19 22.06 11.83
C ASP A 585 49.18 21.00 11.25
N PRO A 586 48.21 21.25 10.32
CA PRO A 586 47.73 22.48 9.69
C PRO A 586 46.18 22.64 9.71
N THR A 587 45.70 23.67 9.00
CA THR A 587 44.36 23.86 8.37
C THR A 587 43.20 22.90 8.71
N ASP A 588 42.12 23.48 9.20
CA ASP A 588 40.76 22.92 9.21
C ASP A 588 40.24 22.72 7.77
N PRO A 589 39.85 21.50 7.33
CA PRO A 589 39.28 21.25 6.02
C PRO A 589 37.74 21.35 6.00
N SER A 590 37.22 21.35 4.78
CA SER A 590 35.82 21.14 4.40
C SER A 590 35.17 19.90 5.04
N GLU A 591 33.83 19.77 4.92
CA GLU A 591 33.07 18.62 5.44
C GLU A 591 33.57 17.28 4.86
N ALA A 592 34.46 16.62 5.61
CA ALA A 592 35.09 15.37 5.21
C ALA A 592 34.17 14.16 5.45
N TYR A 593 33.54 13.66 4.38
CA TYR A 593 32.70 12.47 4.42
C TYR A 593 33.54 11.20 4.27
N SER A 594 33.71 10.44 5.36
CA SER A 594 34.52 9.20 5.37
C SER A 594 33.71 7.93 5.65
N HIS A 595 34.19 6.79 5.14
CA HIS A 595 33.59 5.48 5.31
C HIS A 595 34.65 4.40 5.55
N ASN A 596 34.57 3.74 6.71
CA ASN A 596 35.47 2.67 7.12
C ASN A 596 34.76 1.32 7.02
N PHE A 597 35.22 0.45 6.12
CA PHE A 597 34.56 -0.84 5.87
C PHE A 597 34.67 -1.83 7.04
N THR A 598 35.58 -1.63 8.01
CA THR A 598 35.65 -2.41 9.26
C THR A 598 34.53 -2.06 10.24
N THR A 599 34.20 -0.79 10.41
CA THR A 599 33.21 -0.34 11.40
C THR A 599 31.81 -0.18 10.81
N ASN A 600 31.73 0.25 9.55
CA ASN A 600 30.47 0.62 8.90
C ASN A 600 29.94 -0.45 7.94
N GLY A 601 30.78 -1.41 7.51
CA GLY A 601 30.42 -2.39 6.49
C GLY A 601 29.98 -1.70 5.20
N LYS A 602 28.71 -1.83 4.82
CA LYS A 602 28.09 -1.09 3.69
C LYS A 602 27.09 0.00 4.14
N VAL A 603 26.94 0.24 5.44
CA VAL A 603 25.98 1.23 5.96
C VAL A 603 26.65 2.61 5.94
N SER A 604 26.18 3.47 5.05
CA SER A 604 26.57 4.88 4.98
C SER A 604 25.35 5.75 4.70
N ASN A 605 25.35 6.97 5.23
CA ASN A 605 24.38 8.01 4.95
C ASN A 605 24.78 8.90 3.75
N TYR A 606 26.00 8.74 3.21
CA TYR A 606 26.53 9.53 2.10
C TYR A 606 26.88 8.69 0.87
N PHE A 607 27.45 7.49 1.07
CA PHE A 607 27.83 6.59 -0.01
C PHE A 607 26.81 5.45 -0.20
N ALA A 608 26.15 5.36 -1.35
CA ALA A 608 25.34 4.20 -1.73
C ALA A 608 26.27 3.08 -2.23
N ILE A 609 26.42 1.99 -1.46
CA ILE A 609 27.44 0.96 -1.68
C ILE A 609 26.84 -0.39 -2.12
N GLU A 610 27.06 -0.77 -3.37
CA GLU A 610 26.77 -2.09 -3.93
C GLU A 610 28.04 -2.95 -4.03
N GLY A 611 27.92 -4.24 -3.71
CA GLY A 611 29.03 -5.21 -3.74
C GLY A 611 29.07 -6.10 -2.50
N ASN A 612 30.13 -6.92 -2.41
CA ASN A 612 30.31 -7.92 -1.35
C ASN A 612 31.49 -7.56 -0.44
N LEU A 613 31.27 -7.66 0.88
CA LEU A 613 32.32 -7.46 1.88
C LEU A 613 33.21 -8.71 2.04
N SER A 614 34.41 -8.52 2.59
CA SER A 614 35.31 -9.62 2.96
C SER A 614 36.26 -9.21 4.09
N SER A 615 36.41 -10.08 5.10
CA SER A 615 37.41 -9.95 6.19
C SER A 615 38.64 -10.86 6.00
N SER A 616 38.72 -11.60 4.90
CA SER A 616 39.83 -12.52 4.58
C SER A 616 40.88 -11.92 3.62
N LYS A 617 40.91 -10.59 3.46
CA LYS A 617 41.76 -9.87 2.49
C LYS A 617 42.93 -9.12 3.13
N GLY A 618 43.34 -9.54 4.33
CA GLY A 618 44.41 -8.91 5.09
C GLY A 618 43.95 -7.67 5.86
N THR A 619 44.93 -6.92 6.35
CA THR A 619 44.74 -5.72 7.18
C THR A 619 45.54 -4.57 6.58
N VAL A 620 44.99 -3.36 6.61
CA VAL A 620 45.65 -2.11 6.21
C VAL A 620 45.70 -1.16 7.41
N GLU A 621 46.84 -0.54 7.66
CA GLU A 621 46.96 0.57 8.62
C GLU A 621 46.91 1.90 7.85
N TYR A 622 45.95 2.77 8.16
CA TYR A 622 45.79 4.07 7.49
C TYR A 622 45.26 5.12 8.46
N ASN A 623 45.89 6.30 8.51
CA ASN A 623 45.55 7.41 9.43
C ASN A 623 45.31 6.97 10.90
N GLY A 624 46.08 6.00 11.40
CA GLY A 624 45.97 5.47 12.76
C GLY A 624 44.83 4.45 12.96
N LEU A 625 44.14 4.05 11.89
CA LEU A 625 43.09 3.03 11.89
C LEU A 625 43.62 1.68 11.40
N THR A 626 43.32 0.62 12.15
CA THR A 626 43.52 -0.77 11.74
C THR A 626 42.29 -1.27 10.98
N LEU A 627 42.40 -1.39 9.66
CA LEU A 627 41.31 -1.76 8.75
C LEU A 627 41.43 -3.24 8.36
N ASN A 628 40.47 -4.07 8.78
CA ASN A 628 40.48 -5.55 8.66
C ASN A 628 39.27 -6.14 7.88
N GLN A 629 38.43 -5.29 7.29
CA GLN A 629 37.34 -5.67 6.39
C GLN A 629 37.30 -4.71 5.22
N CYS A 630 37.01 -5.23 4.03
CA CYS A 630 36.97 -4.48 2.79
C CYS A 630 35.70 -4.76 1.98
N LEU A 631 35.37 -3.85 1.07
CA LEU A 631 34.54 -4.12 -0.09
C LEU A 631 35.40 -4.76 -1.19
N LYS A 632 34.97 -5.89 -1.74
CA LYS A 632 35.58 -6.47 -2.95
C LYS A 632 35.19 -5.62 -4.15
N ILE A 633 36.17 -5.14 -4.91
CA ILE A 633 35.94 -4.53 -6.22
C ILE A 633 35.87 -5.67 -7.26
N GLU A 634 34.66 -6.04 -7.63
CA GLU A 634 34.36 -7.05 -8.65
C GLU A 634 33.35 -6.49 -9.66
N SER A 635 32.98 -7.25 -10.70
CA SER A 635 32.24 -6.70 -11.84
C SER A 635 30.82 -6.21 -11.51
N SER A 636 30.31 -6.51 -10.30
CA SER A 636 29.04 -6.05 -9.75
C SER A 636 29.19 -4.99 -8.66
N THR A 637 30.40 -4.47 -8.43
CA THR A 637 30.67 -3.49 -7.38
C THR A 637 30.52 -2.07 -7.91
N ARG A 638 29.73 -1.27 -7.20
CA ARG A 638 29.37 0.09 -7.58
C ARG A 638 29.17 0.93 -6.33
N ILE A 639 29.71 2.14 -6.31
CA ILE A 639 29.50 3.10 -5.22
C ILE A 639 29.04 4.41 -5.83
N GLU A 640 27.92 4.97 -5.35
CA GLU A 640 27.44 6.31 -5.72
C GLU A 640 27.46 7.27 -4.55
N PHE A 641 27.72 8.54 -4.83
CA PHE A 641 27.63 9.67 -3.89
C PHE A 641 27.50 10.97 -4.68
N ALA A 642 27.30 12.11 -4.02
CA ALA A 642 27.27 13.41 -4.68
C ALA A 642 27.92 14.50 -3.84
N THR A 643 28.74 15.34 -4.49
CA THR A 643 29.40 16.51 -3.90
C THR A 643 28.65 17.78 -4.27
N THR A 644 28.60 18.76 -3.37
CA THR A 644 28.01 20.08 -3.61
C THR A 644 29.01 21.11 -4.15
N GLU A 645 30.30 20.92 -3.87
CA GLU A 645 31.42 21.75 -4.32
C GLU A 645 32.53 20.90 -4.96
N GLU A 646 33.68 21.50 -5.29
CA GLU A 646 34.86 20.75 -5.74
C GLU A 646 35.52 20.06 -4.53
N SER A 647 35.79 18.76 -4.62
CA SER A 647 36.26 17.94 -3.49
C SER A 647 37.32 16.93 -3.93
N THR A 648 37.99 16.30 -2.97
CA THR A 648 39.03 15.28 -3.18
C THR A 648 38.57 13.94 -2.64
N LEU A 649 38.35 12.97 -3.55
CA LEU A 649 38.11 11.57 -3.19
C LEU A 649 39.43 10.86 -2.92
N THR A 650 39.56 10.26 -1.74
CA THR A 650 40.65 9.33 -1.38
C THR A 650 40.09 7.93 -1.19
N LEU A 651 40.74 6.93 -1.82
CA LEU A 651 40.40 5.51 -1.72
C LEU A 651 41.62 4.71 -1.23
N VAL A 652 41.42 3.78 -0.29
CA VAL A 652 42.49 3.01 0.35
C VAL A 652 42.26 1.51 0.16
N PHE A 653 43.26 0.83 -0.40
CA PHE A 653 43.22 -0.56 -0.84
C PHE A 653 44.37 -1.39 -0.22
N ASN A 654 44.18 -2.71 -0.16
CA ASN A 654 45.28 -3.66 0.08
C ASN A 654 45.72 -4.26 -1.27
N THR A 655 46.46 -3.52 -2.07
CA THR A 655 46.87 -3.93 -3.44
C THR A 655 48.20 -3.26 -3.81
N GLU A 656 49.09 -4.02 -4.46
CA GLU A 656 50.38 -3.52 -4.96
C GLU A 656 50.21 -2.59 -6.17
N ASP A 657 51.22 -1.77 -6.45
CA ASP A 657 51.21 -0.77 -7.54
C ASP A 657 50.85 -1.37 -8.90
N GLY A 658 49.91 -0.71 -9.59
CA GLY A 658 49.60 -0.98 -11.01
C GLY A 658 48.25 -1.66 -11.29
N ALA A 659 47.42 -1.92 -10.29
CA ALA A 659 45.99 -2.19 -10.49
C ALA A 659 45.19 -0.88 -10.59
N GLU A 660 44.10 -0.84 -11.37
CA GLU A 660 43.30 0.37 -11.59
C GLU A 660 41.87 0.30 -11.02
N ILE A 661 41.30 1.47 -10.70
CA ILE A 661 39.90 1.66 -10.30
C ILE A 661 39.23 2.71 -11.19
N LYS A 662 37.95 2.54 -11.54
CA LYS A 662 37.21 3.55 -12.30
C LYS A 662 36.45 4.52 -11.41
N VAL A 663 36.68 5.81 -11.60
CA VAL A 663 35.86 6.89 -11.02
C VAL A 663 35.24 7.66 -12.19
N ASN A 664 33.92 7.76 -12.23
CA ASN A 664 33.15 8.36 -13.33
C ASN A 664 33.50 7.78 -14.71
N GLY A 665 33.85 6.48 -14.74
CA GLY A 665 34.26 5.76 -15.95
C GLY A 665 35.72 5.94 -16.37
N THR A 666 36.47 6.85 -15.73
CA THR A 666 37.91 7.08 -15.98
C THR A 666 38.74 6.20 -15.05
N SER A 667 39.75 5.53 -15.60
CA SER A 667 40.66 4.63 -14.87
C SER A 667 41.75 5.42 -14.12
N TYR A 668 41.98 5.06 -12.86
CA TYR A 668 43.02 5.64 -12.00
C TYR A 668 43.90 4.53 -11.40
N PRO A 669 45.23 4.62 -11.50
CA PRO A 669 46.13 3.61 -10.93
C PRO A 669 46.21 3.72 -9.41
N ILE A 670 46.10 2.58 -8.73
CA ILE A 670 46.37 2.41 -7.31
C ILE A 670 47.89 2.42 -7.12
N VAL A 671 48.38 3.37 -6.31
CA VAL A 671 49.81 3.58 -6.05
C VAL A 671 50.03 3.59 -4.53
N ASN A 672 50.91 2.72 -4.04
CA ASN A 672 51.09 2.40 -2.62
C ASN A 672 49.77 2.11 -1.89
N GLY A 673 48.84 1.42 -2.57
CA GLY A 673 47.51 1.12 -2.04
C GLY A 673 46.54 2.30 -1.99
N ILE A 674 46.87 3.48 -2.51
CA ILE A 674 46.02 4.68 -2.44
C ILE A 674 45.68 5.20 -3.84
N VAL A 675 44.48 5.76 -3.98
CA VAL A 675 44.04 6.56 -5.13
C VAL A 675 43.46 7.87 -4.61
N THR A 676 43.83 8.99 -5.23
CA THR A 676 43.32 10.33 -4.91
C THR A 676 42.84 11.01 -6.19
N VAL A 677 41.61 11.53 -6.21
CA VAL A 677 40.94 12.10 -7.40
C VAL A 677 40.23 13.39 -7.04
N SER A 678 40.53 14.48 -7.76
CA SER A 678 39.75 15.73 -7.69
C SER A 678 38.41 15.56 -8.43
N LEU A 679 37.33 16.00 -7.80
CA LEU A 679 35.96 15.86 -8.23
C LEU A 679 35.30 17.24 -8.32
N ASN A 680 34.65 17.55 -9.43
CA ASN A 680 33.73 18.70 -9.51
C ASN A 680 32.45 18.40 -8.73
N SER A 681 31.63 19.41 -8.41
CA SER A 681 30.30 19.16 -7.85
C SER A 681 29.39 18.35 -8.78
N GLY A 682 28.58 17.48 -8.19
CA GLY A 682 27.64 16.59 -8.87
C GLY A 682 27.67 15.15 -8.37
N THR A 683 26.99 14.25 -9.10
CA THR A 683 26.96 12.82 -8.77
C THR A 683 28.20 12.10 -9.30
N HIS A 684 28.72 11.17 -8.50
CA HIS A 684 29.89 10.37 -8.85
C HIS A 684 29.65 8.88 -8.67
N VAL A 685 30.35 8.09 -9.47
CA VAL A 685 30.23 6.63 -9.48
C VAL A 685 31.63 5.99 -9.48
N ILE A 686 31.92 5.17 -8.48
CA ILE A 686 33.10 4.30 -8.44
C ILE A 686 32.69 2.92 -8.95
N THR A 687 33.45 2.36 -9.89
CA THR A 687 33.25 1.03 -10.46
C THR A 687 34.58 0.32 -10.68
N LYS A 688 34.53 -0.98 -10.95
CA LYS A 688 35.71 -1.79 -11.21
C LYS A 688 36.45 -1.38 -12.50
N ASP A 689 37.78 -1.31 -12.42
CA ASP A 689 38.65 -1.69 -13.53
C ASP A 689 39.26 -3.07 -13.27
N ASP A 690 40.20 -3.14 -12.33
CA ASP A 690 40.81 -4.37 -11.84
C ASP A 690 40.12 -4.93 -10.59
N VAL A 691 40.46 -6.17 -10.24
CA VAL A 691 40.00 -6.76 -8.97
C VAL A 691 40.86 -6.22 -7.83
N ALA A 692 40.27 -5.35 -7.03
CA ALA A 692 40.89 -4.73 -5.85
C ALA A 692 40.05 -4.96 -4.58
N ASN A 693 40.56 -4.53 -3.42
CA ASN A 693 39.89 -4.66 -2.13
C ASN A 693 39.93 -3.31 -1.39
N LEU A 694 38.81 -2.60 -1.32
CA LEU A 694 38.69 -1.24 -0.77
C LEU A 694 38.38 -1.30 0.74
N PHE A 695 39.26 -0.76 1.58
CA PHE A 695 39.18 -0.79 3.05
C PHE A 695 38.66 0.51 3.66
N TYR A 696 38.90 1.64 3.00
CA TYR A 696 38.44 2.95 3.44
C TYR A 696 38.27 3.88 2.25
N MET A 697 37.35 4.84 2.35
CA MET A 697 37.21 5.95 1.41
C MET A 697 36.83 7.24 2.15
N ALA A 698 37.25 8.38 1.63
CA ALA A 698 36.87 9.70 2.12
C ALA A 698 36.69 10.69 0.96
N VAL A 699 35.82 11.67 1.12
CA VAL A 699 35.67 12.83 0.24
C VAL A 699 35.82 14.08 1.08
N GLU A 700 36.81 14.91 0.76
CA GLU A 700 37.23 16.10 1.53
C GLU A 700 37.20 17.36 0.67
#